data_AF-A0A084SH31-F1
#
_entry.id   AF-A0A084SH31-F1
#
_cell.length_a   1.000
_cell.length_b   1.000
_cell.length_c   1.000
_cell.angle_alpha   90.00
_cell.angle_beta   90.00
_cell.angle_gamma   90.00
#
_symmetry.space_group_name_H-M   'P 1'
#
loop_
_entity.id
_entity.type
_entity.pdbx_description
1 polymer ?
#
loop_
_entity_poly.entity_id
_entity_poly.type
_entity_poly.pdbx_seq_one_letter_code
_entity_poly.pdbx_strand_id
1 'polypeptide(L)'
;MRTAFQEELKPELTLTIGGKSFSIPGGQLTHLAVRLASHGFTASVTFWTSMEKKDAPLFTAFQKPDLVQVRLAVAAVDHALDTPPAPLVVQGLARSRRLIAEPHGKDKKSERVFRRYTFEFADAAQVLWRQHRPVELHTDMSMQEVLEAHKASLQLSYDWAALRQKQEMLCLAVGADAPGVSFYDFVLWYVHAHHGVFAYDTQKSEYLLADSKPSGTAAPLDRHQVAHVETKLPPPIRHGTRVLNALANGPTTTPIEQPQAITGVSHDVMLRNPITSQVEQRQKLEKTRLQVRQRQLHLSFKDFPSVPVHPGALVRMEGPLWPATMTGLDEDHRVLELELEAHATSEGQHDNQQTLQAQYQMTMSARLESASEPLVTLPAFRAPHYPIHVEALVHSPGGEPQDRRYLIVEDEKTSLAWFRMTVPLWNQTVSVPAEPIHFPGQFFFPPYKNTRVLVALHFAHAEFDRFLDWKEGVRTPQDGQGDQILLGWNKSSQTAFTHDFQEDKPVWRMLRTNGGDTQVIRMKEGNLFIQVKESQSGAAPTPTYDVSPQVEAAKGDLTTAVGGAIGETSAAYQGAMTSVRAKMKSAQAEAKAALTGARTEVGAKVAEAKSGLQGATSRLSQGVSELGSAAEQAKAALEKLR
;
A
#
# COMPACT_ATOMS: atom_id res chain seq x y z
N MET A 1 -17.79 30.72 6.35
CA MET A 1 -18.59 31.57 5.42
C MET A 1 -17.70 31.85 4.22
N ARG A 2 -18.06 31.38 3.00
CA ARG A 2 -17.27 31.68 1.80
C ARG A 2 -17.47 33.15 1.43
N THR A 3 -16.38 33.89 1.23
CA THR A 3 -16.42 35.32 0.90
C THR A 3 -16.04 35.47 -0.57
N ALA A 4 -16.87 36.15 -1.35
CA ALA A 4 -16.57 36.44 -2.74
C ALA A 4 -15.76 37.74 -2.86
N PHE A 5 -14.76 37.75 -3.73
CA PHE A 5 -13.95 38.93 -4.03
C PHE A 5 -13.70 39.04 -5.55
N GLN A 6 -13.21 40.18 -6.00
CA GLN A 6 -12.88 40.43 -7.40
C GLN A 6 -11.37 40.45 -7.56
N GLU A 7 -10.87 39.75 -8.57
CA GLU A 7 -9.44 39.61 -8.83
C GLU A 7 -9.18 39.64 -10.33
N GLU A 8 -8.09 40.28 -10.75
CA GLU A 8 -7.63 40.15 -12.12
C GLU A 8 -6.78 38.87 -12.24
N LEU A 9 -7.21 37.93 -13.08
CA LEU A 9 -6.50 36.66 -13.27
C LEU A 9 -5.93 36.55 -14.67
N LYS A 10 -4.81 35.84 -14.77
CA LYS A 10 -4.20 35.40 -16.03
C LYS A 10 -4.20 33.87 -16.10
N PRO A 11 -5.35 33.24 -16.39
CA PRO A 11 -5.38 31.80 -16.52
C PRO A 11 -4.80 31.35 -17.86
N GLU A 12 -4.07 30.24 -17.86
CA GLU A 12 -3.50 29.61 -19.05
C GLU A 12 -4.06 28.20 -19.17
N LEU A 13 -4.83 27.94 -20.22
CA LEU A 13 -5.44 26.65 -20.48
C LEU A 13 -4.82 26.01 -21.73
N THR A 14 -4.27 24.81 -21.55
CA THR A 14 -3.77 23.98 -22.63
C THR A 14 -4.50 22.66 -22.66
N LEU A 15 -5.00 22.28 -23.84
CA LEU A 15 -5.66 21.00 -24.10
C LEU A 15 -4.78 20.18 -25.03
N THR A 16 -4.47 18.93 -24.67
CA THR A 16 -3.78 17.98 -25.56
C THR A 16 -4.74 16.87 -25.93
N ILE A 17 -5.07 16.75 -27.23
CA ILE A 17 -6.02 15.76 -27.76
C ILE A 17 -5.38 15.05 -28.94
N GLY A 18 -5.27 13.71 -28.87
CA GLY A 18 -4.67 12.91 -29.94
C GLY A 18 -3.24 13.36 -30.31
N GLY A 19 -2.45 13.79 -29.32
CA GLY A 19 -1.09 14.30 -29.49
C GLY A 19 -0.98 15.74 -30.01
N LYS A 20 -2.09 16.44 -30.25
CA LYS A 20 -2.10 17.86 -30.65
C LYS A 20 -2.43 18.76 -29.47
N SER A 21 -1.64 19.81 -29.27
CA SER A 21 -1.85 20.80 -28.22
C SER A 21 -2.59 22.03 -28.73
N PHE A 22 -3.57 22.50 -27.96
CA PHE A 22 -4.38 23.68 -28.21
C PHE A 22 -4.26 24.61 -27.00
N SER A 23 -3.78 25.84 -27.23
CA SER A 23 -3.73 26.88 -26.19
C SER A 23 -4.94 27.78 -26.30
N ILE A 24 -5.63 27.97 -25.19
CA ILE A 24 -6.83 28.80 -25.08
C ILE A 24 -6.45 30.07 -24.31
N PRO A 25 -6.64 31.27 -24.90
CA PRO A 25 -6.41 32.54 -24.21
C PRO A 25 -7.19 32.65 -22.91
N GLY A 26 -6.56 33.15 -21.86
CA GLY A 26 -7.16 33.27 -20.53
C GLY A 26 -8.43 34.10 -20.47
N GLY A 27 -8.56 35.11 -21.35
CA GLY A 27 -9.76 35.93 -21.46
C GLY A 27 -10.98 35.19 -22.01
N GLN A 28 -10.81 34.05 -22.69
CA GLN A 28 -11.92 33.24 -23.21
C GLN A 28 -12.58 32.36 -22.13
N LEU A 29 -11.92 32.17 -20.99
CA LEU A 29 -12.44 31.38 -19.89
C LEU A 29 -13.55 32.17 -19.20
N THR A 30 -14.70 31.53 -19.03
CA THR A 30 -15.88 32.10 -18.36
C THR A 30 -16.04 31.55 -16.97
N HIS A 31 -15.64 30.29 -16.75
CA HIS A 31 -15.71 29.65 -15.46
C HIS A 31 -14.53 28.70 -15.28
N LEU A 32 -13.93 28.72 -14.09
CA LEU A 32 -13.00 27.72 -13.63
C LEU A 32 -13.29 27.37 -12.17
N ALA A 33 -13.23 26.09 -11.85
CA ALA A 33 -13.34 25.61 -10.48
C ALA A 33 -12.32 24.49 -10.26
N VAL A 34 -11.63 24.53 -9.13
CA VAL A 34 -10.60 23.57 -8.76
C VAL A 34 -10.78 23.21 -7.30
N ARG A 35 -10.82 21.90 -7.03
CA ARG A 35 -10.73 21.32 -5.69
C ARG A 35 -9.50 20.44 -5.62
N LEU A 36 -8.49 20.92 -4.93
CA LEU A 36 -7.23 20.23 -4.68
C LEU A 36 -7.26 19.62 -3.30
N ALA A 37 -6.88 18.36 -3.17
CA ALA A 37 -6.65 17.69 -1.90
C ALA A 37 -5.25 17.09 -1.87
N SER A 38 -4.78 16.70 -0.69
CA SER A 38 -3.47 16.06 -0.54
C SER A 38 -3.30 14.80 -1.39
N HIS A 39 -4.38 14.13 -1.77
CA HIS A 39 -4.36 12.84 -2.50
C HIS A 39 -4.74 12.95 -4.00
N GLY A 40 -4.95 14.16 -4.53
CA GLY A 40 -5.39 14.36 -5.91
C GLY A 40 -6.27 15.59 -6.08
N PHE A 41 -6.93 15.73 -7.24
CA PHE A 41 -7.80 16.87 -7.49
C PHE A 41 -8.92 16.58 -8.48
N THR A 42 -9.93 17.47 -8.45
CA THR A 42 -10.95 17.58 -9.49
C THR A 42 -11.09 19.04 -9.90
N ALA A 43 -11.31 19.28 -11.19
CA ALA A 43 -11.45 20.62 -11.72
C ALA A 43 -12.47 20.66 -12.86
N SER A 44 -13.02 21.85 -13.12
CA SER A 44 -13.86 22.13 -14.26
C SER A 44 -13.47 23.45 -14.91
N VAL A 45 -13.54 23.52 -16.24
CA VAL A 45 -13.28 24.75 -16.99
C VAL A 45 -14.27 24.90 -18.13
N THR A 46 -14.73 26.13 -18.34
CA THR A 46 -15.65 26.52 -19.41
C THR A 46 -15.12 27.72 -20.17
N PHE A 47 -15.12 27.66 -21.50
CA PHE A 47 -14.65 28.76 -22.35
C PHE A 47 -15.41 28.83 -23.67
N TRP A 48 -15.40 30.01 -24.28
CA TRP A 48 -15.95 30.27 -25.61
C TRP A 48 -14.85 30.35 -26.68
N THR A 49 -15.13 29.84 -27.87
CA THR A 49 -14.30 30.10 -29.05
C THR A 49 -15.14 30.61 -30.22
N SER A 50 -14.66 31.66 -30.89
CA SER A 50 -15.22 32.13 -32.17
C SER A 50 -14.78 31.24 -33.34
N MET A 51 -15.71 30.77 -34.16
CA MET A 51 -15.44 29.98 -35.37
C MET A 51 -14.80 30.77 -36.52
N GLU A 52 -13.61 31.32 -36.33
CA GLU A 52 -12.84 31.96 -37.38
C GLU A 52 -11.67 31.08 -37.83
N LYS A 53 -11.94 29.97 -38.53
CA LYS A 53 -10.96 29.02 -39.12
C LYS A 53 -9.94 28.36 -38.15
N LYS A 54 -9.60 28.96 -37.00
CA LYS A 54 -8.58 28.55 -36.03
C LYS A 54 -9.07 27.50 -35.02
N ASP A 55 -10.37 27.45 -34.73
CA ASP A 55 -10.96 26.48 -33.79
C ASP A 55 -11.41 25.17 -34.46
N ALA A 56 -11.52 25.14 -35.80
CA ALA A 56 -11.90 23.95 -36.55
C ALA A 56 -11.03 22.71 -36.22
N PRO A 57 -9.70 22.84 -36.01
CA PRO A 57 -8.87 21.74 -35.52
C PRO A 57 -9.24 21.26 -34.12
N LEU A 58 -9.55 22.15 -33.18
CA LEU A 58 -9.97 21.79 -31.81
C LEU A 58 -11.32 21.07 -31.84
N PHE A 59 -12.30 21.61 -32.58
CA PHE A 59 -13.61 20.99 -32.76
C PHE A 59 -13.50 19.59 -33.39
N THR A 60 -12.65 19.43 -34.40
CA THR A 60 -12.42 18.14 -35.05
C THR A 60 -11.78 17.14 -34.09
N ALA A 61 -10.81 17.58 -33.27
CA ALA A 61 -10.19 16.73 -32.27
C ALA A 61 -11.17 16.35 -31.14
N PHE A 62 -11.99 17.31 -30.70
CA PHE A 62 -12.99 17.12 -29.64
C PHE A 62 -14.02 16.03 -29.95
N GLN A 63 -14.34 15.81 -31.23
CA GLN A 63 -15.30 14.76 -31.63
C GLN A 63 -14.73 13.34 -31.50
N LYS A 64 -13.41 13.17 -31.43
CA LYS A 64 -12.77 11.85 -31.36
C LYS A 64 -12.76 11.31 -29.94
N PRO A 65 -12.80 9.99 -29.73
CA PRO A 65 -12.73 9.37 -28.41
C PRO A 65 -11.31 9.40 -27.79
N ASP A 66 -10.40 10.21 -28.34
CA ASP A 66 -9.03 10.32 -27.85
C ASP A 66 -9.00 10.87 -26.41
N LEU A 67 -8.05 10.38 -25.62
CA LEU A 67 -7.80 10.87 -24.27
C LEU A 67 -7.43 12.37 -24.34
N VAL A 68 -8.11 13.17 -23.51
CA VAL A 68 -7.88 14.62 -23.43
C VAL A 68 -7.09 14.92 -22.16
N GLN A 69 -5.89 15.47 -22.33
CA GLN A 69 -5.13 16.04 -21.21
C GLN A 69 -5.47 17.52 -21.09
N VAL A 70 -5.68 17.97 -19.86
CA VAL A 70 -6.01 19.37 -19.54
C VAL A 70 -4.96 19.89 -18.58
N ARG A 71 -4.30 20.98 -18.95
CA ARG A 71 -3.42 21.75 -18.06
C ARG A 71 -4.00 23.14 -17.87
N LEU A 72 -4.30 23.49 -16.63
CA LEU A 72 -4.77 24.81 -16.22
C LEU A 72 -3.74 25.40 -15.27
N ALA A 73 -3.25 26.59 -15.57
CA ALA A 73 -2.44 27.39 -14.65
C ALA A 73 -3.19 28.68 -14.33
N VAL A 74 -3.31 29.05 -13.06
CA VAL A 74 -4.01 30.26 -12.62
C VAL A 74 -3.06 31.10 -11.79
N ALA A 75 -2.86 32.36 -12.19
CA ALA A 75 -2.13 33.36 -11.42
C ALA A 75 -2.96 34.64 -11.32
N ALA A 76 -2.89 35.30 -10.17
CA ALA A 76 -3.38 36.66 -10.03
C ALA A 76 -2.41 37.67 -10.65
N VAL A 77 -2.97 38.74 -11.19
CA VAL A 77 -2.24 39.89 -11.70
C VAL A 77 -2.17 40.91 -10.57
N ASP A 78 -1.05 40.93 -9.84
CA ASP A 78 -0.79 41.96 -8.84
C ASP A 78 0.20 42.99 -9.40
N HIS A 79 -0.31 44.18 -9.71
CA HIS A 79 0.49 45.29 -10.25
C HIS A 79 1.42 45.93 -9.20
N ALA A 80 1.24 45.61 -7.91
CA ALA A 80 2.08 46.11 -6.81
C ALA A 80 3.27 45.20 -6.48
N LEU A 81 3.30 43.97 -6.99
CA LEU A 81 4.42 43.04 -6.80
C LEU A 81 5.39 43.08 -7.99
N ASP A 82 6.68 43.28 -7.70
CA ASP A 82 7.75 43.20 -8.72
C ASP A 82 7.86 41.80 -9.35
N THR A 83 7.43 40.76 -8.62
CA THR A 83 7.36 39.37 -9.10
C THR A 83 5.96 38.82 -8.84
N PRO A 84 5.22 38.38 -9.88
CA PRO A 84 3.88 37.87 -9.71
C PRO A 84 3.88 36.58 -8.87
N PRO A 85 2.80 36.30 -8.12
CA PRO A 85 2.67 35.05 -7.37
C PRO A 85 2.86 33.82 -8.26
N ALA A 86 3.41 32.75 -7.69
CA ALA A 86 3.57 31.50 -8.42
C ALA A 86 2.20 30.94 -8.85
N PRO A 87 2.05 30.50 -10.10
CA PRO A 87 0.75 30.02 -10.58
C PRO A 87 0.32 28.72 -9.86
N LEU A 88 -0.97 28.62 -9.61
CA LEU A 88 -1.62 27.37 -9.26
C LEU A 88 -1.74 26.51 -10.52
N VAL A 89 -0.92 25.47 -10.64
CA VAL A 89 -0.92 24.57 -11.80
C VAL A 89 -1.62 23.28 -11.47
N VAL A 90 -2.54 22.86 -12.35
CA VAL A 90 -3.18 21.55 -12.31
C VAL A 90 -3.10 20.89 -13.68
N GLN A 91 -2.72 19.63 -13.71
CA GLN A 91 -2.61 18.83 -14.93
C GLN A 91 -3.26 17.47 -14.74
N GLY A 92 -4.24 17.17 -15.59
CA GLY A 92 -5.07 15.98 -15.44
C GLY A 92 -5.68 15.49 -16.74
N LEU A 93 -6.60 14.54 -16.61
CA LEU A 93 -7.31 13.90 -17.71
C LEU A 93 -8.79 14.27 -17.65
N ALA A 94 -9.40 14.54 -18.80
CA ALA A 94 -10.83 14.82 -18.88
C ALA A 94 -11.64 13.58 -18.49
N ARG A 95 -12.58 13.77 -17.57
CA ARG A 95 -13.59 12.80 -17.15
C ARG A 95 -14.87 12.93 -17.97
N SER A 96 -15.26 14.16 -18.22
CA SER A 96 -16.43 14.50 -19.03
C SER A 96 -16.11 15.72 -19.88
N ARG A 97 -16.81 15.81 -21.02
CA ARG A 97 -16.68 16.94 -21.93
C ARG A 97 -18.05 17.26 -22.52
N ARG A 98 -18.34 18.55 -22.65
CA ARG A 98 -19.59 19.07 -23.20
C ARG A 98 -19.30 20.19 -24.20
N LEU A 99 -20.10 20.22 -25.25
CA LEU A 99 -20.05 21.25 -26.28
C LEU A 99 -21.45 21.81 -26.50
N ILE A 100 -21.57 23.13 -26.51
CA ILE A 100 -22.79 23.84 -26.92
C ILE A 100 -22.41 24.78 -28.07
N ALA A 101 -23.24 24.81 -29.10
CA ALA A 101 -23.06 25.65 -30.27
C ALA A 101 -24.21 26.67 -30.33
N GLU A 102 -23.88 27.96 -30.44
CA GLU A 102 -24.85 29.04 -30.55
C GLU A 102 -24.66 29.81 -31.86
N PRO A 103 -25.73 29.98 -32.67
CA PRO A 103 -25.62 30.68 -33.94
C PRO A 103 -25.40 32.18 -33.71
N HIS A 104 -24.48 32.75 -34.50
CA HIS A 104 -24.14 34.17 -34.44
C HIS A 104 -24.07 34.79 -35.82
N GLY A 105 -25.20 35.32 -36.28
CA GLY A 105 -25.26 36.04 -37.56
C GLY A 105 -24.94 35.19 -38.79
N LYS A 106 -25.01 35.82 -39.96
CA LYS A 106 -24.67 35.21 -41.25
C LYS A 106 -23.56 36.04 -41.88
N ASP A 107 -22.43 35.41 -42.19
CA ASP A 107 -21.51 35.96 -43.18
C ASP A 107 -21.83 35.33 -44.54
N LYS A 108 -21.57 36.06 -45.62
CA LYS A 108 -22.19 35.95 -46.96
C LYS A 108 -22.20 34.55 -47.63
N LYS A 109 -21.63 33.50 -47.02
CA LYS A 109 -21.73 32.08 -47.47
C LYS A 109 -21.75 31.01 -46.34
N SER A 110 -21.77 31.36 -45.05
CA SER A 110 -21.82 30.38 -43.95
C SER A 110 -22.34 30.97 -42.64
N GLU A 111 -23.10 30.19 -41.86
CA GLU A 111 -23.44 30.55 -40.47
C GLU A 111 -22.16 30.62 -39.63
N ARG A 112 -21.97 31.72 -38.90
CA ARG A 112 -20.95 31.79 -37.86
C ARG A 112 -21.57 31.25 -36.57
N VAL A 113 -20.83 30.45 -35.84
CA VAL A 113 -21.31 29.78 -34.63
C VAL A 113 -20.26 29.99 -33.55
N PHE A 114 -20.68 30.35 -32.35
CA PHE A 114 -19.83 30.30 -31.17
C PHE A 114 -19.94 28.94 -30.51
N ARG A 115 -18.82 28.45 -29.99
CA ARG A 115 -18.76 27.15 -29.30
C ARG A 115 -18.36 27.35 -27.87
N ARG A 116 -19.20 26.87 -26.94
CA ARG A 116 -18.89 26.77 -25.52
C ARG A 116 -18.42 25.37 -25.22
N TYR A 117 -17.17 25.24 -24.81
CA TYR A 117 -16.58 24.00 -24.35
C TYR A 117 -16.65 23.94 -22.83
N THR A 118 -16.94 22.78 -22.28
CA THR A 118 -16.84 22.51 -20.84
C THR A 118 -16.12 21.19 -20.64
N PHE A 119 -15.12 21.20 -19.79
CA PHE A 119 -14.37 20.01 -19.40
C PHE A 119 -14.45 19.84 -17.89
N GLU A 120 -14.79 18.65 -17.44
CA GLU A 120 -14.52 18.22 -16.07
C GLU A 120 -13.34 17.26 -16.13
N PHE A 121 -12.31 17.51 -15.33
CA PHE A 121 -11.07 16.74 -15.35
C PHE A 121 -10.58 16.47 -13.93
N ALA A 122 -9.73 15.47 -13.78
CA ALA A 122 -9.15 15.08 -12.51
C ALA A 122 -7.74 14.57 -12.73
N ASP A 123 -7.02 14.34 -11.64
CA ASP A 123 -5.72 13.66 -11.68
C ASP A 123 -5.80 12.28 -12.35
N ALA A 124 -4.67 11.81 -12.88
CA ALA A 124 -4.64 10.59 -13.68
C ALA A 124 -5.03 9.32 -12.90
N ALA A 125 -4.77 9.26 -11.59
CA ALA A 125 -5.13 8.09 -10.76
C ALA A 125 -6.65 7.97 -10.66
N GLN A 126 -7.35 9.06 -10.36
CA GLN A 126 -8.81 9.06 -10.29
C GLN A 126 -9.46 8.72 -11.63
N VAL A 127 -8.89 9.14 -12.75
CA VAL A 127 -9.47 8.87 -14.07
C VAL A 127 -9.18 7.44 -14.54
N LEU A 128 -7.94 6.98 -14.44
CA LEU A 128 -7.50 5.70 -15.00
C LEU A 128 -7.72 4.54 -14.02
N TRP A 129 -7.23 4.65 -12.78
CA TRP A 129 -7.27 3.54 -11.82
C TRP A 129 -8.68 3.22 -11.33
N ARG A 130 -9.64 4.16 -11.38
CA ARG A 130 -11.06 3.87 -11.07
C ARG A 130 -11.75 3.01 -12.12
N GLN A 131 -11.22 2.98 -13.34
CA GLN A 131 -11.71 2.12 -14.43
C GLN A 131 -10.98 0.78 -14.48
N HIS A 132 -9.80 0.70 -13.85
CA HIS A 132 -8.94 -0.48 -13.84
C HIS A 132 -9.35 -1.51 -12.78
N ARG A 133 -9.46 -2.78 -13.17
CA ARG A 133 -9.94 -3.90 -12.32
C ARG A 133 -9.17 -5.20 -12.60
N PRO A 134 -7.90 -5.30 -12.19
CA PRO A 134 -7.09 -6.50 -12.40
C PRO A 134 -7.42 -7.60 -11.38
N VAL A 135 -7.66 -8.82 -11.87
CA VAL A 135 -7.70 -10.03 -11.02
C VAL A 135 -6.45 -10.87 -11.28
N GLU A 136 -5.48 -10.76 -10.39
CA GLU A 136 -4.12 -11.26 -10.59
C GLU A 136 -3.55 -11.94 -9.34
N LEU A 137 -2.64 -12.87 -9.57
CA LEU A 137 -1.87 -13.52 -8.52
C LEU A 137 -0.39 -13.35 -8.84
N HIS A 138 0.35 -12.77 -7.90
CA HIS A 138 1.79 -12.57 -7.98
C HIS A 138 2.46 -13.31 -6.83
N THR A 139 3.63 -13.88 -7.06
CA THR A 139 4.45 -14.54 -6.03
C THR A 139 5.88 -14.00 -6.09
N ASP A 140 6.53 -13.86 -4.94
CA ASP A 140 7.87 -13.25 -4.81
C ASP A 140 7.97 -11.83 -5.41
N MET A 141 6.87 -11.08 -5.30
CA MET A 141 6.76 -9.68 -5.75
C MET A 141 6.53 -8.74 -4.58
N SER A 142 7.06 -7.54 -4.73
CA SER A 142 6.84 -6.42 -3.83
C SER A 142 5.66 -5.57 -4.29
N MET A 143 5.04 -4.85 -3.36
CA MET A 143 3.94 -3.94 -3.70
C MET A 143 4.38 -2.77 -4.58
N GLN A 144 5.65 -2.36 -4.51
CA GLN A 144 6.23 -1.39 -5.44
C GLN A 144 6.20 -1.92 -6.88
N GLU A 145 6.60 -3.17 -7.12
CA GLU A 145 6.58 -3.77 -8.45
C GLU A 145 5.15 -3.90 -9.01
N VAL A 146 4.18 -4.24 -8.14
CA VAL A 146 2.75 -4.26 -8.52
C VAL A 146 2.26 -2.86 -8.91
N LEU A 147 2.59 -1.82 -8.14
CA LEU A 147 2.23 -0.45 -8.47
C LEU A 147 2.86 0.01 -9.79
N GLU A 148 4.13 -0.34 -10.02
CA GLU A 148 4.83 -0.04 -11.27
C GLU A 148 4.21 -0.73 -12.49
N ALA A 149 3.78 -1.98 -12.35
CA ALA A 149 3.09 -2.71 -13.41
C ALA A 149 1.74 -2.06 -13.79
N HIS A 150 1.07 -1.44 -12.84
CA HIS A 150 -0.28 -0.87 -12.99
C HIS A 150 -0.33 0.66 -13.04
N LYS A 151 0.82 1.35 -13.07
CA LYS A 151 0.87 2.84 -13.04
C LYS A 151 0.37 3.53 -14.30
N ALA A 152 0.27 2.83 -15.43
CA ALA A 152 -0.03 3.44 -16.74
C ALA A 152 0.89 4.65 -17.04
N SER A 153 0.34 5.86 -17.15
CA SER A 153 1.08 7.11 -17.41
C SER A 153 1.39 7.94 -16.16
N LEU A 154 1.10 7.43 -14.97
CA LEU A 154 1.33 8.13 -13.71
C LEU A 154 2.82 8.18 -13.37
N GLN A 155 3.25 9.28 -12.74
CA GLN A 155 4.56 9.40 -12.10
C GLN A 155 4.41 9.05 -10.63
N LEU A 156 5.16 8.04 -10.17
CA LEU A 156 5.11 7.53 -8.81
C LEU A 156 6.50 7.63 -8.17
N SER A 157 6.55 8.16 -6.96
CA SER A 157 7.73 8.16 -6.09
C SER A 157 7.45 7.34 -4.83
N TYR A 158 8.48 6.64 -4.35
CA TYR A 158 8.36 5.70 -3.24
C TYR A 158 9.37 6.02 -2.15
N ASP A 159 8.89 6.45 -1.00
CA ASP A 159 9.65 6.59 0.24
C ASP A 159 9.02 5.77 1.36
N TRP A 160 8.77 4.50 1.07
CA TRP A 160 8.09 3.60 1.98
C TRP A 160 8.73 2.21 1.94
N ALA A 161 9.50 1.86 2.98
CA ALA A 161 10.23 0.61 3.04
C ALA A 161 9.33 -0.64 2.91
N ALA A 162 8.09 -0.58 3.41
CA ALA A 162 7.14 -1.70 3.32
C ALA A 162 6.80 -2.07 1.88
N LEU A 163 6.76 -1.10 0.96
CA LEU A 163 6.45 -1.36 -0.46
C LEU A 163 7.53 -2.17 -1.17
N ARG A 164 8.78 -2.10 -0.69
CA ARG A 164 9.95 -2.78 -1.27
C ARG A 164 10.11 -4.21 -0.79
N GLN A 165 9.36 -4.61 0.24
CA GLN A 165 9.42 -5.97 0.77
C GLN A 165 8.71 -6.93 -0.17
N LYS A 166 9.44 -7.90 -0.71
CA LYS A 166 8.85 -9.02 -1.44
C LYS A 166 7.95 -9.83 -0.53
N GLN A 167 6.77 -10.15 -1.02
CA GLN A 167 5.82 -11.01 -0.34
C GLN A 167 5.79 -12.36 -1.05
N GLU A 168 5.57 -13.43 -0.30
CA GLU A 168 5.40 -14.77 -0.86
C GLU A 168 4.27 -14.80 -1.88
N MET A 169 3.20 -14.05 -1.59
CA MET A 169 2.03 -13.94 -2.43
C MET A 169 1.41 -12.55 -2.32
N LEU A 170 0.94 -12.02 -3.45
CA LEU A 170 0.07 -10.86 -3.56
C LEU A 170 -1.08 -11.23 -4.51
N CYS A 171 -2.29 -11.39 -3.96
CA CYS A 171 -3.48 -11.58 -4.76
C CYS A 171 -4.21 -10.25 -4.92
N LEU A 172 -4.38 -9.79 -6.15
CA LEU A 172 -5.27 -8.69 -6.49
C LEU A 172 -6.62 -9.30 -6.84
N ALA A 173 -7.59 -9.22 -5.94
CA ALA A 173 -8.98 -9.63 -6.21
C ALA A 173 -9.83 -8.48 -6.80
N VAL A 174 -9.20 -7.54 -7.51
CA VAL A 174 -9.80 -6.26 -7.88
C VAL A 174 -10.70 -6.47 -9.10
N GLY A 175 -12.01 -6.63 -8.88
CA GLY A 175 -13.00 -6.86 -9.93
C GLY A 175 -13.69 -8.23 -9.89
N ALA A 176 -13.33 -9.08 -8.92
CA ALA A 176 -13.99 -10.37 -8.72
C ALA A 176 -15.45 -10.24 -8.22
N ASP A 177 -15.80 -9.12 -7.56
CA ASP A 177 -17.14 -8.85 -6.99
C ASP A 177 -17.90 -7.74 -7.72
N ALA A 178 -19.21 -7.65 -7.50
CA ALA A 178 -20.05 -6.53 -7.97
C ALA A 178 -20.62 -5.68 -6.80
N PRO A 179 -20.70 -4.33 -6.91
CA PRO A 179 -20.03 -3.47 -7.87
C PRO A 179 -18.51 -3.44 -7.62
N GLY A 180 -17.72 -3.88 -8.60
CA GLY A 180 -16.30 -4.21 -8.40
C GLY A 180 -15.44 -3.05 -7.92
N VAL A 181 -14.68 -3.33 -6.85
CA VAL A 181 -13.59 -2.49 -6.32
C VAL A 181 -12.64 -2.15 -7.46
N SER A 182 -12.23 -0.90 -7.56
CA SER A 182 -11.26 -0.46 -8.56
C SER A 182 -9.82 -0.55 -8.05
N PHE A 183 -8.84 -0.48 -8.95
CA PHE A 183 -7.44 -0.46 -8.54
C PHE A 183 -7.13 0.77 -7.67
N TYR A 184 -7.81 1.90 -7.91
CA TYR A 184 -7.73 3.09 -7.07
C TYR A 184 -8.15 2.79 -5.62
N ASP A 185 -9.28 2.12 -5.44
CA ASP A 185 -9.78 1.73 -4.12
C ASP A 185 -8.82 0.76 -3.42
N PHE A 186 -8.25 -0.18 -4.16
CA PHE A 186 -7.26 -1.13 -3.64
C PHE A 186 -6.00 -0.43 -3.14
N VAL A 187 -5.45 0.53 -3.89
CA VAL A 187 -4.27 1.31 -3.45
C VAL A 187 -4.60 2.11 -2.19
N LEU A 188 -5.75 2.77 -2.13
CA LEU A 188 -6.19 3.51 -0.94
C LEU A 188 -6.39 2.61 0.27
N TRP A 189 -6.99 1.43 0.06
CA TRP A 189 -7.14 0.41 1.08
C TRP A 189 -5.78 -0.06 1.59
N TYR A 190 -4.83 -0.34 0.70
CA TYR A 190 -3.48 -0.77 1.09
C TYR A 190 -2.78 0.30 1.92
N VAL A 191 -2.81 1.56 1.45
CA VAL A 191 -2.24 2.71 2.17
C VAL A 191 -2.87 2.84 3.56
N HIS A 192 -4.20 2.75 3.65
CA HIS A 192 -4.92 2.81 4.94
C HIS A 192 -4.61 1.63 5.86
N ALA A 193 -4.57 0.41 5.33
CA ALA A 193 -4.35 -0.81 6.08
C ALA A 193 -2.94 -0.87 6.67
N HIS A 194 -1.95 -0.27 5.99
CA HIS A 194 -0.56 -0.27 6.40
C HIS A 194 -0.07 1.07 6.99
N HIS A 195 -0.98 2.02 7.26
CA HIS A 195 -0.65 3.35 7.78
C HIS A 195 0.41 4.10 6.93
N GLY A 196 0.23 4.06 5.61
CA GLY A 196 1.04 4.82 4.67
C GLY A 196 0.47 6.20 4.35
N VAL A 197 1.24 6.96 3.59
CA VAL A 197 0.85 8.25 3.01
C VAL A 197 0.67 8.09 1.51
N PHE A 198 -0.45 8.59 0.98
CA PHE A 198 -0.67 8.79 -0.45
C PHE A 198 -0.86 10.27 -0.71
N ALA A 199 0.15 10.91 -1.28
CA ALA A 199 0.16 12.35 -1.55
C ALA A 199 0.31 12.63 -3.05
N TYR A 200 -0.27 13.74 -3.52
CA TYR A 200 -0.16 14.22 -4.89
C TYR A 200 0.43 15.63 -4.89
N ASP A 201 1.54 15.80 -5.61
CA ASP A 201 2.17 17.09 -5.86
C ASP A 201 1.61 17.65 -7.18
N THR A 202 0.77 18.69 -7.08
CA THR A 202 0.13 19.32 -8.23
C THR A 202 1.12 20.06 -9.13
N GLN A 203 2.25 20.53 -8.58
CA GLN A 203 3.27 21.27 -9.34
C GLN A 203 4.14 20.33 -10.16
N LYS A 204 4.48 19.16 -9.61
CA LYS A 204 5.25 18.12 -10.33
C LYS A 204 4.38 17.14 -11.12
N SER A 205 3.07 17.14 -10.86
CA SER A 205 2.13 16.12 -11.35
C SER A 205 2.60 14.69 -11.01
N GLU A 206 2.98 14.48 -9.75
CA GLU A 206 3.60 13.25 -9.25
C GLU A 206 2.92 12.78 -7.96
N TYR A 207 2.78 11.47 -7.80
CA TYR A 207 2.33 10.87 -6.54
C TYR A 207 3.51 10.42 -5.69
N LEU A 208 3.35 10.56 -4.38
CA LEU A 208 4.25 10.03 -3.37
C LEU A 208 3.53 8.98 -2.54
N LEU A 209 4.12 7.79 -2.47
CA LEU A 209 3.81 6.79 -1.46
C LEU A 209 4.94 6.75 -0.43
N ALA A 210 4.64 7.15 0.81
CA ALA A 210 5.63 7.29 1.87
C ALA A 210 5.17 6.69 3.21
N ASP A 211 6.10 6.47 4.12
CA ASP A 211 5.79 6.10 5.52
C ASP A 211 5.36 7.29 6.38
N SER A 212 5.69 8.50 5.95
CA SER A 212 5.50 9.75 6.67
C SER A 212 5.21 10.90 5.71
N LYS A 213 4.55 11.95 6.21
CA LYS A 213 4.15 13.08 5.38
C LYS A 213 5.36 13.96 5.05
N PRO A 214 5.39 14.60 3.86
CA PRO A 214 6.47 15.51 3.51
C PRO A 214 6.65 16.65 4.52
N SER A 215 7.92 16.97 4.81
CA SER A 215 8.34 18.15 5.55
C SER A 215 8.83 19.26 4.61
N GLY A 216 8.92 20.49 5.09
CA GLY A 216 9.43 21.62 4.32
C GLY A 216 9.55 22.88 5.16
N THR A 217 9.70 24.03 4.48
CA THR A 217 9.73 25.35 5.11
C THR A 217 8.37 26.02 4.98
N ALA A 218 7.84 26.55 6.07
CA ALA A 218 6.57 27.28 6.06
C ALA A 218 6.73 28.69 5.47
N ALA A 219 5.80 29.09 4.60
CA ALA A 219 5.71 30.45 4.07
C ALA A 219 4.87 31.35 5.01
N PRO A 220 5.26 32.62 5.22
CA PRO A 220 4.52 33.54 6.08
C PRO A 220 3.25 34.01 5.39
N LEU A 221 2.08 33.59 5.90
CA LEU A 221 0.78 34.02 5.40
C LEU A 221 0.27 35.23 6.19
N ASP A 222 0.15 36.37 5.51
CA ASP A 222 -0.34 37.61 6.12
C ASP A 222 -1.86 37.55 6.37
N ARG A 223 -2.29 37.97 7.56
CA ARG A 223 -3.69 38.10 7.95
C ARG A 223 -4.48 39.02 7.02
N HIS A 224 -3.82 40.00 6.37
CA HIS A 224 -4.47 40.84 5.39
C HIS A 224 -5.12 39.98 4.31
N GLN A 225 -4.50 38.91 3.81
CA GLN A 225 -5.04 38.14 2.70
C GLN A 225 -6.24 37.23 3.06
N VAL A 226 -6.50 37.09 4.36
CA VAL A 226 -7.50 36.16 4.89
C VAL A 226 -8.74 36.95 5.31
N ALA A 227 -9.92 36.59 4.81
CA ALA A 227 -11.18 37.18 5.28
C ALA A 227 -11.56 36.62 6.66
N HIS A 228 -11.51 35.29 6.80
CA HIS A 228 -12.06 34.57 7.95
C HIS A 228 -11.22 33.33 8.29
N VAL A 229 -11.11 33.04 9.58
CA VAL A 229 -10.45 31.84 10.11
C VAL A 229 -11.38 31.14 11.09
N GLU A 230 -11.55 29.84 10.90
CA GLU A 230 -12.32 28.95 11.76
C GLU A 230 -11.42 27.82 12.26
N THR A 231 -11.43 27.56 13.58
CA THR A 231 -10.73 26.42 14.18
C THR A 231 -11.69 25.26 14.35
N LYS A 232 -11.38 24.13 13.72
CA LYS A 232 -12.16 22.89 13.80
C LYS A 232 -11.47 21.90 14.73
N LEU A 233 -12.16 21.54 15.81
CA LEU A 233 -11.71 20.52 16.75
C LEU A 233 -12.22 19.15 16.30
N PRO A 234 -11.36 18.13 16.19
CA PRO A 234 -11.77 16.81 15.78
C PRO A 234 -12.56 16.09 16.88
N PRO A 235 -13.46 15.17 16.50
CA PRO A 235 -14.18 14.36 17.48
C PRO A 235 -13.19 13.47 18.26
N PRO A 236 -13.35 13.35 19.58
CA PRO A 236 -12.50 12.49 20.41
C PRO A 236 -12.80 11.01 20.15
N ILE A 237 -11.79 10.15 20.38
CA ILE A 237 -11.94 8.70 20.24
C ILE A 237 -12.56 8.13 21.52
N ARG A 238 -13.75 7.54 21.40
CA ARG A 238 -14.51 6.98 22.54
C ARG A 238 -14.40 5.46 22.70
N HIS A 239 -13.68 4.78 21.80
CA HIS A 239 -13.46 3.34 21.86
C HIS A 239 -12.02 3.02 22.27
N GLY A 240 -11.83 1.91 22.99
CA GLY A 240 -10.54 1.24 23.08
C GLY A 240 -10.34 0.29 21.90
N THR A 241 -9.11 -0.13 21.64
CA THR A 241 -8.83 -1.17 20.63
C THR A 241 -8.27 -2.42 21.31
N ARG A 242 -8.67 -3.61 20.87
CA ARG A 242 -8.11 -4.88 21.36
C ARG A 242 -7.62 -5.73 20.20
N VAL A 243 -6.42 -6.28 20.33
CA VAL A 243 -5.91 -7.29 19.40
C VAL A 243 -6.13 -8.67 20.01
N LEU A 244 -6.94 -9.48 19.33
CA LEU A 244 -7.33 -10.83 19.75
C LEU A 244 -6.60 -11.85 18.88
N ASN A 245 -5.76 -12.70 19.47
CA ASN A 245 -5.20 -13.86 18.78
C ASN A 245 -5.95 -15.12 19.21
N ALA A 246 -6.77 -15.65 18.31
CA ALA A 246 -7.69 -16.76 18.56
C ALA A 246 -7.04 -18.13 18.33
N LEU A 247 -5.88 -18.37 18.94
CA LEU A 247 -5.24 -19.69 18.96
C LEU A 247 -5.78 -20.51 20.13
N ALA A 248 -6.23 -21.74 19.86
CA ALA A 248 -6.72 -22.62 20.91
C ALA A 248 -5.67 -22.91 22.00
N ASN A 249 -4.41 -23.10 21.61
CA ASN A 249 -3.33 -23.49 22.53
C ASN A 249 -2.60 -22.29 23.17
N GLY A 250 -3.17 -21.09 23.09
CA GLY A 250 -2.56 -19.88 23.64
C GLY A 250 -3.32 -18.63 23.19
N PRO A 251 -4.61 -18.50 23.54
CA PRO A 251 -5.37 -17.34 23.12
C PRO A 251 -4.85 -16.09 23.84
N THR A 252 -4.73 -14.98 23.12
CA THR A 252 -4.31 -13.71 23.73
C THR A 252 -5.29 -12.59 23.42
N THR A 253 -5.44 -11.68 24.37
CA THR A 253 -6.19 -10.43 24.22
C THR A 253 -5.29 -9.31 24.71
N THR A 254 -4.86 -8.45 23.79
CA THR A 254 -3.96 -7.34 24.11
C THR A 254 -4.71 -6.02 23.93
N PRO A 255 -5.02 -5.29 25.02
CA PRO A 255 -5.64 -3.98 24.91
C PRO A 255 -4.61 -2.94 24.44
N ILE A 256 -5.07 -1.99 23.64
CA ILE A 256 -4.33 -0.79 23.23
C ILE A 256 -4.98 0.39 23.94
N GLU A 257 -4.21 1.05 24.81
CA GLU A 257 -4.70 2.16 25.61
C GLU A 257 -5.09 3.36 24.75
N GLN A 258 -6.28 3.90 25.03
CA GLN A 258 -6.76 5.18 24.53
C GLN A 258 -7.35 5.96 25.72
N PRO A 259 -6.67 7.00 26.22
CA PRO A 259 -7.11 7.75 27.41
C PRO A 259 -8.53 8.29 27.36
N GLN A 260 -9.06 8.55 26.16
CA GLN A 260 -10.41 9.10 25.95
C GLN A 260 -11.51 8.04 25.77
N ALA A 261 -11.14 6.76 25.82
CA ALA A 261 -12.06 5.65 25.63
C ALA A 261 -13.04 5.51 26.79
N ILE A 262 -14.28 5.15 26.46
CA ILE A 262 -15.34 4.86 27.44
C ILE A 262 -15.36 3.36 27.69
N THR A 263 -15.46 2.96 28.95
CA THR A 263 -15.59 1.56 29.35
C THR A 263 -16.76 0.88 28.63
N GLY A 264 -16.53 -0.30 28.06
CA GLY A 264 -17.54 -1.07 27.33
C GLY A 264 -17.64 -0.77 25.83
N VAL A 265 -16.93 0.24 25.32
CA VAL A 265 -16.87 0.54 23.88
C VAL A 265 -15.51 0.14 23.33
N SER A 266 -15.47 -0.89 22.46
CA SER A 266 -14.23 -1.37 21.86
C SER A 266 -14.34 -1.67 20.37
N HIS A 267 -13.22 -1.52 19.67
CA HIS A 267 -13.01 -2.07 18.35
C HIS A 267 -12.01 -3.22 18.44
N ASP A 268 -12.45 -4.41 18.05
CA ASP A 268 -11.62 -5.61 18.13
C ASP A 268 -11.01 -5.94 16.77
N VAL A 269 -9.76 -6.32 16.81
CA VAL A 269 -9.01 -6.81 15.67
C VAL A 269 -8.65 -8.26 15.96
N MET A 270 -9.32 -9.18 15.27
CA MET A 270 -9.13 -10.60 15.45
C MET A 270 -8.18 -11.16 14.39
N LEU A 271 -7.27 -12.01 14.82
CA LEU A 271 -6.43 -12.84 13.96
C LEU A 271 -6.29 -14.24 14.57
N ARG A 272 -5.80 -15.18 13.76
CA ARG A 272 -5.36 -16.50 14.19
C ARG A 272 -3.97 -16.70 13.63
N ASN A 273 -2.94 -16.56 14.46
CA ASN A 273 -1.58 -16.68 13.98
C ASN A 273 -0.65 -17.28 15.04
N PRO A 274 -0.02 -18.45 14.78
CA PRO A 274 0.91 -19.09 15.70
C PRO A 274 2.24 -18.34 15.85
N ILE A 275 2.56 -17.39 14.96
CA ILE A 275 3.82 -16.66 14.97
C ILE A 275 3.69 -15.39 15.84
N THR A 276 4.26 -15.43 17.04
CA THR A 276 4.21 -14.31 18.01
C THR A 276 4.65 -12.98 17.42
N SER A 277 5.73 -12.95 16.63
CA SER A 277 6.24 -11.72 16.04
C SER A 277 5.26 -11.05 15.06
N GLN A 278 4.44 -11.83 14.35
CA GLN A 278 3.38 -11.31 13.47
C GLN A 278 2.21 -10.73 14.29
N VAL A 279 1.89 -11.33 15.44
CA VAL A 279 0.91 -10.79 16.40
C VAL A 279 1.39 -9.45 16.95
N GLU A 280 2.67 -9.35 17.36
CA GLU A 280 3.28 -8.11 17.84
C GLU A 280 3.33 -7.02 16.77
N GLN A 281 3.63 -7.37 15.51
CA GLN A 281 3.56 -6.45 14.39
C GLN A 281 2.14 -5.89 14.22
N ARG A 282 1.11 -6.73 14.35
CA ARG A 282 -0.28 -6.27 14.29
C ARG A 282 -0.62 -5.34 15.45
N GLN A 283 -0.17 -5.63 16.66
CA GLN A 283 -0.34 -4.73 17.81
C GLN A 283 0.30 -3.36 17.59
N LYS A 284 1.54 -3.32 17.07
CA LYS A 284 2.23 -2.07 16.74
C LYS A 284 1.46 -1.28 15.69
N LEU A 285 0.97 -1.94 14.63
CA LEU A 285 0.16 -1.32 13.59
C LEU A 285 -1.11 -0.68 14.15
N GLU A 286 -1.89 -1.42 14.94
CA GLU A 286 -3.15 -0.88 15.49
C GLU A 286 -2.89 0.23 16.52
N LYS A 287 -1.76 0.19 17.24
CA LYS A 287 -1.34 1.30 18.11
C LYS A 287 -1.02 2.56 17.30
N THR A 288 -0.35 2.41 16.16
CA THR A 288 -0.07 3.53 15.25
C THR A 288 -1.35 4.09 14.61
N ARG A 289 -2.34 3.24 14.31
CA ARG A 289 -3.63 3.67 13.72
C ARG A 289 -4.57 4.33 14.74
N LEU A 290 -4.46 3.99 16.03
CA LEU A 290 -5.28 4.56 17.10
C LEU A 290 -4.77 5.94 17.53
N GLN A 291 -4.89 6.92 16.64
CA GLN A 291 -4.48 8.30 16.88
C GLN A 291 -5.67 9.25 16.79
N VAL A 292 -5.72 10.23 17.69
CA VAL A 292 -6.68 11.32 17.62
C VAL A 292 -6.13 12.37 16.67
N ARG A 293 -6.95 12.80 15.70
CA ARG A 293 -6.59 13.91 14.81
C ARG A 293 -6.31 15.16 15.64
N GLN A 294 -5.41 16.00 15.17
CA GLN A 294 -5.18 17.33 15.71
C GLN A 294 -6.20 18.32 15.16
N ARG A 295 -6.24 19.52 15.75
CA ARG A 295 -7.08 20.62 15.27
C ARG A 295 -6.79 20.96 13.81
N GLN A 296 -7.81 21.39 13.10
CA GLN A 296 -7.71 21.91 11.73
C GLN A 296 -8.08 23.38 11.70
N LEU A 297 -7.53 24.11 10.74
CA LEU A 297 -7.91 25.49 10.48
C LEU A 297 -8.57 25.58 9.11
N HIS A 298 -9.58 26.42 9.01
CA HIS A 298 -10.29 26.68 7.77
C HIS A 298 -10.20 28.18 7.48
N LEU A 299 -9.54 28.50 6.38
CA LEU A 299 -9.31 29.86 5.92
C LEU A 299 -10.24 30.17 4.75
N SER A 300 -10.83 31.36 4.76
CA SER A 300 -11.47 31.95 3.58
C SER A 300 -10.68 33.20 3.21
N PHE A 301 -10.30 33.34 1.94
CA PHE A 301 -9.44 34.43 1.47
C PHE A 301 -10.27 35.64 1.01
N LYS A 302 -9.64 36.81 0.97
CA LYS A 302 -10.22 38.06 0.44
C LYS A 302 -9.56 38.54 -0.86
N ASP A 303 -8.41 37.98 -1.17
CA ASP A 303 -7.56 38.21 -2.34
C ASP A 303 -6.85 36.89 -2.67
N PHE A 304 -6.23 36.81 -3.85
CA PHE A 304 -5.39 35.67 -4.18
C PHE A 304 -4.10 35.72 -3.32
N PRO A 305 -3.73 34.64 -2.61
CA PRO A 305 -2.60 34.68 -1.69
C PRO A 305 -1.27 34.88 -2.44
N SER A 306 -0.39 35.71 -1.88
CA SER A 306 0.94 35.96 -2.47
C SER A 306 1.94 34.84 -2.20
N VAL A 307 1.63 33.95 -1.25
CA VAL A 307 2.40 32.75 -0.93
C VAL A 307 1.75 31.49 -1.53
N PRO A 308 2.52 30.42 -1.78
CA PRO A 308 1.96 29.17 -2.28
C PRO A 308 0.96 28.55 -1.29
N VAL A 309 -0.32 28.51 -1.68
CA VAL A 309 -1.39 27.83 -0.94
C VAL A 309 -1.96 26.71 -1.82
N HIS A 310 -1.28 25.57 -1.86
CA HIS A 310 -1.74 24.35 -2.52
C HIS A 310 -1.50 23.15 -1.60
N PRO A 311 -2.22 22.02 -1.74
CA PRO A 311 -2.01 20.87 -0.87
C PRO A 311 -0.55 20.44 -0.77
N GLY A 312 -0.12 20.13 0.45
CA GLY A 312 1.28 19.82 0.78
C GLY A 312 2.15 21.03 1.12
N ALA A 313 1.80 22.24 0.67
CA ALA A 313 2.53 23.45 1.04
C ALA A 313 2.40 23.72 2.55
N LEU A 314 3.46 24.29 3.14
CA LEU A 314 3.47 24.71 4.54
C LEU A 314 3.30 26.23 4.62
N VAL A 315 2.42 26.66 5.53
CA VAL A 315 2.16 28.08 5.81
C VAL A 315 2.20 28.32 7.30
N ARG A 316 2.63 29.51 7.70
CA ARG A 316 2.65 29.98 9.09
C ARG A 316 1.89 31.29 9.17
N MET A 317 1.03 31.43 10.18
CA MET A 317 0.23 32.63 10.37
C MET A 317 1.09 33.69 11.05
N GLU A 318 1.78 34.47 10.23
CA GLU A 318 2.78 35.45 10.66
C GLU A 318 2.36 36.87 10.27
N GLY A 319 2.67 37.84 11.13
CA GLY A 319 2.33 39.25 10.95
C GLY A 319 1.53 39.84 12.13
N PRO A 320 1.57 41.19 12.29
CA PRO A 320 1.05 41.87 13.49
C PRO A 320 -0.47 41.81 13.65
N LEU A 321 -1.19 41.46 12.58
CA LEU A 321 -2.64 41.41 12.59
C LEU A 321 -3.22 40.04 13.02
N TRP A 322 -2.38 39.01 13.15
CA TRP A 322 -2.84 37.73 13.69
C TRP A 322 -3.05 37.85 15.21
N PRO A 323 -4.24 37.45 15.72
CA PRO A 323 -4.51 37.56 17.15
C PRO A 323 -3.69 36.54 17.93
N ALA A 324 -2.85 37.01 18.87
CA ALA A 324 -2.05 36.16 19.74
C ALA A 324 -2.88 35.21 20.63
N THR A 325 -4.17 35.50 20.82
CA THR A 325 -5.09 34.72 21.66
C THR A 325 -5.68 33.49 20.97
N MET A 326 -5.51 33.35 19.65
CA MET A 326 -6.09 32.24 18.91
C MET A 326 -5.14 31.03 18.93
N THR A 327 -5.60 29.93 19.52
CA THR A 327 -4.79 28.72 19.72
C THR A 327 -4.36 28.11 18.39
N GLY A 328 -3.05 27.84 18.27
CA GLY A 328 -2.46 27.12 17.16
C GLY A 328 -2.07 27.97 15.96
N LEU A 329 -2.10 29.31 16.05
CA LEU A 329 -1.58 30.17 14.99
C LEU A 329 -0.04 30.27 14.98
N ASP A 330 0.61 29.86 16.07
CA ASP A 330 2.05 29.91 16.31
C ASP A 330 2.82 28.69 15.75
N GLU A 331 2.09 27.74 15.16
CA GLU A 331 2.62 26.51 14.56
C GLU A 331 2.67 26.61 13.04
N ASP A 332 3.48 25.75 12.43
CA ASP A 332 3.49 25.56 10.98
C ASP A 332 2.32 24.64 10.58
N HIS A 333 1.60 25.03 9.53
CA HIS A 333 0.42 24.32 9.04
C HIS A 333 0.62 23.81 7.63
N ARG A 334 0.21 22.56 7.39
CA ARG A 334 0.14 21.97 6.06
C ARG A 334 -1.22 22.24 5.44
N VAL A 335 -1.22 22.73 4.21
CA VAL A 335 -2.43 22.82 3.39
C VAL A 335 -2.90 21.41 3.06
N LEU A 336 -4.09 21.05 3.53
CA LEU A 336 -4.72 19.75 3.29
C LEU A 336 -5.59 19.79 2.03
N GLU A 337 -6.31 20.89 1.84
CA GLU A 337 -7.25 21.07 0.75
C GLU A 337 -7.31 22.55 0.36
N LEU A 338 -7.49 22.80 -0.94
CA LEU A 338 -7.77 24.11 -1.50
C LEU A 338 -8.99 24.00 -2.41
N GLU A 339 -9.95 24.91 -2.22
CA GLU A 339 -11.07 25.10 -3.12
C GLU A 339 -10.98 26.50 -3.72
N LEU A 340 -11.06 26.60 -5.04
CA LEU A 340 -11.09 27.83 -5.80
C LEU A 340 -12.19 27.75 -6.84
N GLU A 341 -13.05 28.75 -6.89
CA GLU A 341 -14.09 28.90 -7.90
C GLU A 341 -14.06 30.33 -8.41
N ALA A 342 -14.05 30.52 -9.73
CA ALA A 342 -13.95 31.82 -10.36
C ALA A 342 -14.83 31.91 -11.60
N HIS A 343 -15.62 32.99 -11.69
CA HIS A 343 -16.50 33.32 -12.81
C HIS A 343 -16.06 34.65 -13.41
N ALA A 344 -15.88 34.71 -14.73
CA ALA A 344 -15.48 35.95 -15.40
C ALA A 344 -16.59 36.99 -15.25
N THR A 345 -16.25 38.25 -14.98
CA THR A 345 -17.28 39.30 -14.86
C THR A 345 -17.97 39.63 -16.20
N SER A 346 -17.33 39.25 -17.30
CA SER A 346 -17.85 39.41 -18.66
C SER A 346 -17.83 38.03 -19.34
N GLU A 347 -19.00 37.38 -19.36
CA GLU A 347 -19.16 36.01 -19.86
C GLU A 347 -19.70 35.92 -21.30
N GLY A 348 -19.87 37.06 -21.95
CA GLY A 348 -20.43 37.13 -23.29
C GLY A 348 -19.55 36.43 -24.32
N GLN A 349 -20.17 35.82 -25.33
CA GLN A 349 -19.47 35.12 -26.41
C GLN A 349 -18.46 36.00 -27.19
N HIS A 350 -18.58 37.33 -27.10
CA HIS A 350 -17.66 38.30 -27.73
C HIS A 350 -16.62 38.87 -26.78
N ASP A 351 -16.80 38.67 -25.48
CA ASP A 351 -15.97 39.30 -24.47
C ASP A 351 -14.60 38.62 -24.45
N ASN A 352 -13.54 39.43 -24.31
CA ASN A 352 -12.19 38.99 -23.97
C ASN A 352 -11.60 37.90 -24.89
N GLN A 353 -12.10 37.77 -26.14
CA GLN A 353 -11.72 36.71 -27.07
C GLN A 353 -10.24 36.71 -27.47
N GLN A 354 -9.54 37.83 -27.29
CA GLN A 354 -8.13 38.00 -27.64
C GLN A 354 -7.25 38.42 -26.44
N THR A 355 -7.83 38.53 -25.24
CA THR A 355 -7.07 38.95 -24.04
C THR A 355 -6.51 37.73 -23.31
N LEU A 356 -5.36 37.92 -22.66
CA LEU A 356 -4.71 36.88 -21.85
C LEU A 356 -5.13 36.93 -20.38
N GLN A 357 -5.70 38.05 -19.95
CA GLN A 357 -6.20 38.29 -18.60
C GLN A 357 -7.63 38.82 -18.65
N ALA A 358 -8.37 38.59 -17.57
CA ALA A 358 -9.71 39.09 -17.38
C ALA A 358 -10.00 39.24 -15.88
N GLN A 359 -11.06 39.97 -15.55
CA GLN A 359 -11.52 40.11 -14.17
C GLN A 359 -12.47 38.96 -13.83
N TYR A 360 -12.23 38.33 -12.68
CA TYR A 360 -13.06 37.25 -12.14
C TYR A 360 -13.65 37.59 -10.76
N GLN A 361 -14.91 37.23 -10.58
CA GLN A 361 -15.51 37.07 -9.27
C GLN A 361 -15.13 35.69 -8.71
N MET A 362 -14.44 35.67 -7.57
CA MET A 362 -13.82 34.47 -7.02
C MET A 362 -14.31 34.13 -5.62
N THR A 363 -14.28 32.85 -5.29
CA THR A 363 -14.23 32.35 -3.91
C THR A 363 -13.04 31.41 -3.75
N MET A 364 -12.31 31.55 -2.65
CA MET A 364 -11.16 30.71 -2.33
C MET A 364 -11.13 30.36 -0.85
N SER A 365 -10.92 29.09 -0.54
CA SER A 365 -10.77 28.61 0.83
C SER A 365 -9.75 27.49 0.92
N ALA A 366 -9.02 27.46 2.04
CA ALA A 366 -8.05 26.41 2.34
C ALA A 366 -8.36 25.75 3.68
N ARG A 367 -8.19 24.43 3.74
CA ARG A 367 -8.21 23.67 4.98
C ARG A 367 -6.79 23.27 5.32
N LEU A 368 -6.38 23.55 6.55
CA LEU A 368 -5.05 23.34 7.06
C LEU A 368 -5.07 22.37 8.25
N GLU A 369 -3.97 21.66 8.44
CA GLU A 369 -3.68 20.84 9.61
C GLU A 369 -2.27 21.18 10.13
N SER A 370 -1.97 20.88 11.39
CA SER A 370 -0.59 21.03 11.90
C SER A 370 0.39 20.26 11.02
N ALA A 371 1.58 20.81 10.76
CA ALA A 371 2.63 20.11 10.03
C ALA A 371 3.01 18.77 10.71
N SER A 372 2.85 18.71 12.03
CA SER A 372 3.09 17.54 12.88
C SER A 372 1.99 16.48 12.83
N GLU A 373 0.84 16.74 12.18
CA GLU A 373 -0.29 15.82 12.12
C GLU A 373 0.11 14.49 11.46
N PRO A 374 0.07 13.36 12.21
CA PRO A 374 0.41 12.07 11.64
C PRO A 374 -0.70 11.48 10.76
N LEU A 375 -1.98 11.79 11.01
CA LEU A 375 -3.09 11.13 10.32
C LEU A 375 -3.28 11.60 8.89
N VAL A 376 -3.27 10.65 7.96
CA VAL A 376 -3.48 10.90 6.53
C VAL A 376 -4.97 11.02 6.22
N THR A 377 -5.32 11.96 5.34
CA THR A 377 -6.68 12.09 4.80
C THR A 377 -6.75 11.44 3.43
N LEU A 378 -7.43 10.31 3.35
CA LEU A 378 -7.72 9.60 2.10
C LEU A 378 -9.16 9.87 1.65
N PRO A 379 -9.47 9.82 0.35
CA PRO A 379 -10.85 9.86 -0.10
C PRO A 379 -11.57 8.56 0.30
N ALA A 380 -12.89 8.57 0.26
CA ALA A 380 -13.67 7.36 0.51
C ALA A 380 -13.30 6.27 -0.51
N PHE A 381 -13.09 5.04 -0.03
CA PHE A 381 -12.75 3.87 -0.84
C PHE A 381 -13.51 2.65 -0.37
N ARG A 382 -13.61 1.64 -1.23
CA ARG A 382 -14.15 0.32 -0.88
C ARG A 382 -13.01 -0.67 -0.67
N ALA A 383 -12.97 -1.33 0.49
CA ALA A 383 -11.99 -2.40 0.71
C ALA A 383 -12.25 -3.59 -0.25
N PRO A 384 -11.21 -4.20 -0.83
CA PRO A 384 -11.32 -5.46 -1.55
C PRO A 384 -11.85 -6.56 -0.63
N HIS A 385 -12.64 -7.46 -1.19
CA HIS A 385 -13.15 -8.63 -0.47
C HIS A 385 -12.21 -9.80 -0.68
N TYR A 386 -11.97 -10.54 0.39
CA TYR A 386 -11.19 -11.77 0.41
C TYR A 386 -11.89 -12.78 1.32
N PRO A 387 -11.71 -14.09 1.09
CA PRO A 387 -10.91 -14.67 0.00
C PRO A 387 -11.65 -14.72 -1.34
N ILE A 388 -10.89 -14.86 -2.43
CA ILE A 388 -11.42 -15.39 -3.70
C ILE A 388 -11.07 -16.88 -3.81
N HIS A 389 -11.89 -17.64 -4.53
CA HIS A 389 -11.71 -19.10 -4.64
C HIS A 389 -11.26 -19.47 -6.05
N VAL A 390 -10.23 -20.32 -6.14
CA VAL A 390 -9.69 -20.81 -7.41
C VAL A 390 -9.36 -22.30 -7.35
N GLU A 391 -9.46 -22.97 -8.50
CA GLU A 391 -8.98 -24.34 -8.63
C GLU A 391 -7.44 -24.36 -8.73
N ALA A 392 -6.82 -25.26 -7.99
CA ALA A 392 -5.39 -25.49 -8.00
C ALA A 392 -5.07 -26.98 -8.07
N LEU A 393 -3.82 -27.29 -8.39
CA LEU A 393 -3.27 -28.64 -8.37
C LEU A 393 -2.21 -28.73 -7.28
N VAL A 394 -2.26 -29.80 -6.50
CA VAL A 394 -1.24 -30.06 -5.48
C VAL A 394 0.12 -30.27 -6.12
N HIS A 395 1.09 -29.47 -5.71
CA HIS A 395 2.44 -29.49 -6.22
C HIS A 395 3.35 -30.42 -5.41
N SER A 396 3.91 -31.43 -6.07
CA SER A 396 4.91 -32.33 -5.48
C SER A 396 5.86 -32.81 -6.59
N PRO A 397 7.15 -32.41 -6.59
CA PRO A 397 8.06 -32.67 -7.72
C PRO A 397 8.49 -34.14 -7.84
N GLY A 398 8.54 -34.90 -6.75
CA GLY A 398 9.03 -36.28 -6.77
C GLY A 398 8.11 -37.29 -7.46
N GLY A 399 8.69 -38.40 -7.95
CA GLY A 399 7.99 -39.57 -8.48
C GLY A 399 7.35 -39.40 -9.86
N GLU A 400 6.78 -40.49 -10.36
CA GLU A 400 6.07 -40.50 -11.64
C GLU A 400 4.77 -39.65 -11.57
N PRO A 401 4.22 -39.18 -12.71
CA PRO A 401 3.02 -38.36 -12.72
C PRO A 401 1.80 -39.00 -12.02
N GLN A 402 1.65 -40.32 -12.11
CA GLN A 402 0.58 -41.08 -11.45
C GLN A 402 0.85 -41.40 -9.96
N ASP A 403 2.03 -41.10 -9.43
CA ASP A 403 2.36 -41.44 -8.05
C ASP A 403 1.63 -40.55 -7.05
N ARG A 404 1.05 -41.18 -6.02
CA ARG A 404 0.41 -40.56 -4.85
C ARG A 404 1.48 -40.08 -3.86
N ARG A 405 2.25 -39.07 -4.27
CA ARG A 405 3.25 -38.40 -3.40
C ARG A 405 2.73 -37.07 -2.90
N TYR A 406 3.33 -36.57 -1.84
CA TYR A 406 3.09 -35.25 -1.29
C TYR A 406 4.44 -34.70 -0.80
N LEU A 407 4.52 -33.38 -0.68
CA LEU A 407 5.70 -32.71 -0.14
C LEU A 407 5.24 -31.71 0.92
N ILE A 408 5.79 -31.86 2.12
CA ILE A 408 5.68 -30.85 3.17
C ILE A 408 6.99 -30.08 3.18
N VAL A 409 6.90 -28.76 3.10
CA VAL A 409 8.05 -27.86 3.21
C VAL A 409 7.95 -27.17 4.56
N GLU A 410 8.97 -27.33 5.39
CA GLU A 410 9.08 -26.61 6.67
C GLU A 410 9.81 -25.30 6.46
N ASP A 411 9.27 -24.21 7.00
CA ASP A 411 9.96 -22.92 7.04
C ASP A 411 10.96 -22.89 8.20
N GLU A 412 12.25 -22.71 7.89
CA GLU A 412 13.34 -22.77 8.88
C GLU A 412 13.24 -21.70 9.99
N LYS A 413 12.54 -20.59 9.75
CA LYS A 413 12.46 -19.47 10.70
C LYS A 413 11.28 -19.61 11.66
N THR A 414 10.19 -20.21 11.20
CA THR A 414 8.92 -20.28 11.92
C THR A 414 8.57 -21.71 12.35
N SER A 415 9.26 -22.72 11.81
CA SER A 415 8.98 -24.15 11.96
C SER A 415 7.54 -24.52 11.57
N LEU A 416 6.90 -23.69 10.73
CA LEU A 416 5.60 -24.00 10.17
C LEU A 416 5.75 -24.86 8.92
N ALA A 417 4.85 -25.82 8.79
CA ALA A 417 4.79 -26.75 7.69
C ALA A 417 3.80 -26.25 6.62
N TRP A 418 4.16 -26.39 5.34
CA TRP A 418 3.38 -25.90 4.21
C TRP A 418 3.28 -26.94 3.10
N PHE A 419 2.11 -27.00 2.45
CA PHE A 419 1.95 -27.63 1.15
C PHE A 419 2.08 -26.57 0.05
N ARG A 420 2.47 -27.00 -1.16
CA ARG A 420 2.49 -26.13 -2.34
C ARG A 420 1.35 -26.46 -3.29
N MET A 421 0.74 -25.44 -3.85
CA MET A 421 -0.36 -25.55 -4.80
C MET A 421 0.00 -24.75 -6.05
N THR A 422 -0.03 -25.39 -7.22
CA THR A 422 0.09 -24.69 -8.50
C THR A 422 -1.28 -24.21 -8.92
N VAL A 423 -1.44 -22.91 -9.12
CA VAL A 423 -2.66 -22.25 -9.60
C VAL A 423 -2.52 -22.02 -11.11
N PRO A 424 -3.14 -22.86 -11.95
CA PRO A 424 -2.86 -22.86 -13.39
C PRO A 424 -3.26 -21.57 -14.09
N LEU A 425 -4.31 -20.89 -13.61
CA LEU A 425 -4.84 -19.65 -14.21
C LEU A 425 -3.76 -18.56 -14.39
N TRP A 426 -2.84 -18.43 -13.43
CA TRP A 426 -1.74 -17.46 -13.48
C TRP A 426 -0.36 -18.11 -13.61
N ASN A 427 -0.30 -19.45 -13.72
CA ASN A 427 0.94 -20.21 -13.70
C ASN A 427 1.83 -19.89 -12.47
N GLN A 428 1.20 -19.72 -11.30
CA GLN A 428 1.89 -19.42 -10.04
C GLN A 428 1.82 -20.60 -9.07
N THR A 429 2.77 -20.65 -8.14
CA THR A 429 2.74 -21.65 -7.05
C THR A 429 2.64 -20.94 -5.71
N VAL A 430 1.63 -21.29 -4.93
CA VAL A 430 1.35 -20.69 -3.61
C VAL A 430 1.54 -21.71 -2.49
N SER A 431 1.82 -21.21 -1.29
CA SER A 431 1.94 -22.02 -0.08
C SER A 431 0.63 -21.99 0.70
N VAL A 432 0.18 -23.15 1.20
CA VAL A 432 -0.97 -23.27 2.11
C VAL A 432 -0.53 -24.04 3.36
N PRO A 433 -1.07 -23.73 4.57
CA PRO A 433 -0.66 -24.41 5.78
C PRO A 433 -0.84 -25.92 5.68
N ALA A 434 0.16 -26.69 6.10
CA ALA A 434 0.10 -28.16 6.14
C ALA A 434 -0.58 -28.66 7.43
N GLU A 435 -1.85 -28.30 7.59
CA GLU A 435 -2.69 -28.73 8.71
C GLU A 435 -3.40 -30.06 8.37
N PRO A 436 -4.06 -30.73 9.34
CA PRO A 436 -4.90 -31.92 9.09
C PRO A 436 -6.08 -31.69 8.13
N ILE A 437 -6.21 -30.49 7.56
CA ILE A 437 -7.26 -30.06 6.64
C ILE A 437 -8.62 -30.19 7.35
N HIS A 438 -9.36 -31.24 7.05
CA HIS A 438 -10.69 -31.54 7.60
C HIS A 438 -10.72 -32.87 8.35
N PHE A 439 -9.55 -33.53 8.48
CA PHE A 439 -9.43 -34.79 9.18
C PHE A 439 -9.05 -34.57 10.65
N PRO A 440 -9.57 -35.40 11.56
CA PRO A 440 -9.01 -35.53 12.90
C PRO A 440 -7.52 -35.94 12.86
N GLY A 441 -6.75 -35.54 13.88
CA GLY A 441 -5.30 -35.75 13.92
C GLY A 441 -4.82 -37.22 13.92
N GLN A 442 -5.73 -38.19 14.09
CA GLN A 442 -5.41 -39.63 13.94
C GLN A 442 -5.30 -40.09 12.48
N PHE A 443 -5.78 -39.29 11.52
CA PHE A 443 -5.73 -39.62 10.11
C PHE A 443 -4.71 -38.74 9.39
N PHE A 444 -3.78 -39.38 8.69
CA PHE A 444 -2.81 -38.70 7.85
C PHE A 444 -3.08 -39.01 6.38
N PHE A 445 -3.98 -38.23 5.77
CA PHE A 445 -4.30 -38.28 4.35
C PHE A 445 -3.90 -36.95 3.70
N PRO A 446 -2.62 -36.79 3.34
CA PRO A 446 -2.15 -35.55 2.76
C PRO A 446 -2.75 -35.35 1.36
N PRO A 447 -2.84 -34.10 0.90
CA PRO A 447 -3.21 -33.82 -0.47
C PRO A 447 -2.09 -34.38 -1.38
N TYR A 448 -2.46 -35.30 -2.26
CA TYR A 448 -1.50 -35.94 -3.16
C TYR A 448 -1.27 -35.11 -4.42
N LYS A 449 -0.08 -35.24 -5.01
CA LYS A 449 0.34 -34.69 -6.31
C LYS A 449 -0.78 -34.75 -7.33
N ASN A 450 -0.97 -33.64 -8.05
CA ASN A 450 -1.95 -33.46 -9.13
C ASN A 450 -3.41 -33.62 -8.70
N THR A 451 -3.71 -33.69 -7.39
CA THR A 451 -5.10 -33.66 -6.93
C THR A 451 -5.65 -32.26 -7.13
N ARG A 452 -6.86 -32.16 -7.69
CA ARG A 452 -7.55 -30.90 -7.88
C ARG A 452 -8.22 -30.47 -6.58
N VAL A 453 -7.94 -29.25 -6.18
CA VAL A 453 -8.35 -28.68 -4.90
C VAL A 453 -8.88 -27.27 -5.13
N LEU A 454 -9.78 -26.83 -4.25
CA LEU A 454 -10.14 -25.43 -4.15
C LEU A 454 -9.22 -24.75 -3.14
N VAL A 455 -8.65 -23.62 -3.54
CA VAL A 455 -7.79 -22.78 -2.69
C VAL A 455 -8.47 -21.44 -2.51
N ALA A 456 -8.53 -20.99 -1.25
CA ALA A 456 -8.96 -19.65 -0.89
C ALA A 456 -7.74 -18.72 -0.91
N LEU A 457 -7.73 -17.72 -1.79
CA LEU A 457 -6.68 -16.71 -1.90
C LEU A 457 -7.09 -15.45 -1.15
N HIS A 458 -6.34 -15.09 -0.11
CA HIS A 458 -6.40 -13.77 0.52
C HIS A 458 -5.35 -12.85 -0.09
N PHE A 459 -5.29 -11.60 0.35
CA PHE A 459 -4.33 -10.63 -0.17
C PHE A 459 -2.88 -11.12 -0.10
N ALA A 460 -2.45 -11.68 1.04
CA ALA A 460 -1.05 -12.04 1.29
C ALA A 460 -0.84 -13.50 1.75
N HIS A 461 -1.90 -14.31 1.80
CA HIS A 461 -1.81 -15.72 2.17
C HIS A 461 -2.87 -16.56 1.48
N ALA A 462 -2.67 -17.87 1.41
CA ALA A 462 -3.61 -18.81 0.82
C ALA A 462 -4.00 -19.91 1.83
N GLU A 463 -5.20 -20.44 1.68
CA GLU A 463 -5.74 -21.49 2.53
C GLU A 463 -6.26 -22.65 1.67
N PHE A 464 -6.05 -23.87 2.15
CA PHE A 464 -6.67 -25.05 1.56
C PHE A 464 -8.16 -25.03 1.94
N ASP A 465 -9.05 -24.96 0.96
CA ASP A 465 -10.49 -25.03 1.22
C ASP A 465 -10.98 -26.48 1.16
N ARG A 466 -10.91 -27.15 0.00
CA ARG A 466 -11.42 -28.52 -0.13
C ARG A 466 -10.84 -29.30 -1.31
N PHE A 467 -10.99 -30.61 -1.26
CA PHE A 467 -10.80 -31.49 -2.42
C PHE A 467 -11.99 -31.37 -3.38
N LEU A 468 -11.71 -31.39 -4.70
CA LEU A 468 -12.76 -31.30 -5.74
C LEU A 468 -13.02 -32.63 -6.43
N ASP A 469 -12.05 -33.54 -6.43
CA ASP A 469 -12.14 -34.82 -7.13
C ASP A 469 -12.01 -36.02 -6.20
N TRP A 470 -12.80 -37.04 -6.49
CA TRP A 470 -12.49 -38.40 -6.06
C TRP A 470 -11.26 -38.89 -6.83
N LYS A 471 -10.32 -39.51 -6.12
CA LYS A 471 -9.16 -40.09 -6.80
C LYS A 471 -9.59 -41.27 -7.67
N GLU A 472 -8.85 -41.45 -8.76
CA GLU A 472 -9.11 -42.52 -9.72
C GLU A 472 -9.21 -43.89 -9.03
N GLY A 473 -10.31 -44.61 -9.30
CA GLY A 473 -10.58 -45.94 -8.77
C GLY A 473 -11.07 -45.98 -7.31
N VAL A 474 -11.23 -44.84 -6.63
CA VAL A 474 -11.82 -44.79 -5.26
C VAL A 474 -13.32 -45.05 -5.30
N ARG A 475 -14.03 -44.47 -6.29
CA ARG A 475 -15.47 -44.63 -6.40
C ARG A 475 -15.83 -46.08 -6.77
N THR A 476 -16.64 -46.71 -5.93
CA THR A 476 -17.21 -48.04 -6.18
C THR A 476 -18.33 -47.97 -7.21
N PRO A 477 -18.66 -49.07 -7.90
CA PRO A 477 -19.85 -49.14 -8.75
C PRO A 477 -21.12 -48.84 -7.95
N GLN A 478 -22.04 -48.07 -8.54
CA GLN A 478 -23.28 -47.65 -7.87
C GLN A 478 -24.16 -48.84 -7.47
N ASP A 479 -24.19 -49.91 -8.27
CA ASP A 479 -25.02 -51.09 -8.00
C ASP A 479 -24.66 -51.78 -6.67
N GLY A 480 -23.40 -51.70 -6.25
CA GLY A 480 -22.94 -52.30 -4.99
C GLY A 480 -23.09 -51.41 -3.76
N GLN A 481 -23.48 -50.13 -3.92
CA GLN A 481 -23.60 -49.13 -2.84
C GLN A 481 -22.48 -49.23 -1.77
N GLY A 482 -21.25 -49.44 -2.22
CA GLY A 482 -20.14 -49.79 -1.35
C GLY A 482 -19.20 -48.63 -1.03
N ASP A 483 -18.36 -48.80 -0.01
CA ASP A 483 -17.31 -47.87 0.38
C ASP A 483 -15.93 -48.46 0.08
N GLN A 484 -14.96 -47.58 -0.19
CA GLN A 484 -13.60 -48.01 -0.47
C GLN A 484 -12.55 -47.02 0.00
N ILE A 485 -11.46 -47.56 0.55
CA ILE A 485 -10.23 -46.82 0.86
C ILE A 485 -9.08 -47.41 0.04
N LEU A 486 -8.33 -46.53 -0.63
CA LEU A 486 -7.12 -46.90 -1.38
C LEU A 486 -5.88 -46.36 -0.67
N LEU A 487 -4.97 -47.26 -0.30
CA LEU A 487 -3.68 -46.94 0.32
C LEU A 487 -2.55 -47.35 -0.62
N GLY A 488 -1.51 -46.53 -0.77
CA GLY A 488 -0.34 -46.87 -1.61
C GLY A 488 -0.09 -45.90 -2.76
N TRP A 489 0.96 -46.17 -3.53
CA TRP A 489 1.58 -45.22 -4.45
C TRP A 489 0.81 -45.00 -5.75
N ASN A 490 0.18 -46.02 -6.32
CA ASN A 490 -0.59 -45.93 -7.56
C ASN A 490 -1.39 -47.22 -7.77
N LYS A 491 -2.10 -47.36 -8.90
CA LYS A 491 -2.90 -48.57 -9.18
C LYS A 491 -2.08 -49.86 -9.23
N SER A 492 -0.81 -49.76 -9.62
CA SER A 492 0.12 -50.89 -9.71
C SER A 492 0.81 -51.19 -8.38
N SER A 493 0.68 -50.32 -7.36
CA SER A 493 1.24 -50.51 -6.03
C SER A 493 0.30 -49.91 -4.98
N GLN A 494 -0.69 -50.70 -4.55
CA GLN A 494 -1.70 -50.26 -3.58
C GLN A 494 -2.35 -51.42 -2.82
N THR A 495 -2.95 -51.09 -1.68
CA THR A 495 -3.91 -51.90 -0.95
C THR A 495 -5.28 -51.20 -1.00
N ALA A 496 -6.28 -51.90 -1.52
CA ALA A 496 -7.67 -51.48 -1.53
C ALA A 496 -8.45 -52.21 -0.44
N PHE A 497 -9.12 -51.47 0.42
CA PHE A 497 -10.14 -51.98 1.34
C PHE A 497 -11.49 -51.59 0.78
N THR A 498 -12.29 -52.58 0.37
CA THR A 498 -13.63 -52.38 -0.18
C THR A 498 -14.64 -53.07 0.71
N HIS A 499 -15.76 -52.40 1.00
CA HIS A 499 -16.96 -53.01 1.55
C HIS A 499 -18.13 -52.69 0.61
N ASP A 500 -18.70 -53.69 -0.04
CA ASP A 500 -19.78 -53.54 -1.01
C ASP A 500 -20.93 -54.51 -0.73
N PHE A 501 -22.09 -54.27 -1.36
CA PHE A 501 -23.25 -55.16 -1.29
C PHE A 501 -23.36 -55.94 -2.60
N GLN A 502 -23.41 -57.26 -2.50
CA GLN A 502 -23.62 -58.15 -3.64
C GLN A 502 -24.83 -59.01 -3.33
N GLU A 503 -25.87 -58.92 -4.18
CA GLU A 503 -27.17 -59.57 -3.93
C GLU A 503 -27.72 -59.19 -2.53
N ASP A 504 -27.64 -57.90 -2.18
CA ASP A 504 -28.05 -57.32 -0.90
C ASP A 504 -27.30 -57.87 0.34
N LYS A 505 -26.17 -58.55 0.14
CA LYS A 505 -25.34 -59.09 1.22
C LYS A 505 -24.02 -58.33 1.34
N PRO A 506 -23.55 -58.02 2.57
CA PRO A 506 -22.28 -57.34 2.77
C PRO A 506 -21.11 -58.24 2.37
N VAL A 507 -20.21 -57.69 1.59
CA VAL A 507 -18.96 -58.31 1.16
C VAL A 507 -17.82 -57.37 1.52
N TRP A 508 -16.84 -57.89 2.25
CA TRP A 508 -15.61 -57.16 2.55
C TRP A 508 -14.46 -57.75 1.76
N ARG A 509 -13.62 -56.90 1.18
CA ARG A 509 -12.46 -57.31 0.39
C ARG A 509 -11.25 -56.42 0.69
N MET A 510 -10.13 -57.05 0.99
CA MET A 510 -8.81 -56.42 0.95
C MET A 510 -8.04 -56.97 -0.25
N LEU A 511 -7.58 -56.09 -1.14
CA LEU A 511 -6.76 -56.42 -2.31
C LEU A 511 -5.46 -55.63 -2.24
N ARG A 512 -4.33 -56.31 -2.09
CA ARG A 512 -2.98 -55.73 -2.26
C ARG A 512 -2.45 -56.08 -3.65
N THR A 513 -1.96 -55.08 -4.36
CA THR A 513 -1.29 -55.20 -5.66
C THR A 513 0.08 -54.55 -5.55
N ASN A 514 1.11 -55.22 -6.06
CA ASN A 514 2.43 -54.62 -6.28
C ASN A 514 3.07 -55.21 -7.55
N GLY A 515 2.94 -54.53 -8.68
CA GLY A 515 3.33 -55.06 -9.98
C GLY A 515 2.49 -56.29 -10.34
N GLY A 516 3.17 -57.42 -10.56
CA GLY A 516 2.52 -58.71 -10.86
C GLY A 516 2.06 -59.51 -9.63
N ASP A 517 2.42 -59.08 -8.41
CA ASP A 517 2.02 -59.71 -7.15
C ASP A 517 0.65 -59.20 -6.69
N THR A 518 -0.26 -60.13 -6.41
CA THR A 518 -1.61 -59.85 -5.93
C THR A 518 -1.98 -60.72 -4.73
N GLN A 519 -2.55 -60.09 -3.70
CA GLN A 519 -3.01 -60.77 -2.49
C GLN A 519 -4.43 -60.32 -2.20
N VAL A 520 -5.34 -61.27 -2.01
CA VAL A 520 -6.77 -61.01 -1.79
C VAL A 520 -7.22 -61.70 -0.52
N ILE A 521 -7.87 -60.95 0.37
CA ILE A 521 -8.72 -61.48 1.44
C ILE A 521 -10.14 -61.03 1.15
N ARG A 522 -11.08 -61.97 1.04
CA ARG A 522 -12.49 -61.67 0.80
C ARG A 522 -13.35 -62.41 1.83
N MET A 523 -14.25 -61.69 2.45
CA MET A 523 -15.22 -62.19 3.42
C MET A 523 -16.63 -61.92 2.89
N LYS A 524 -17.46 -62.97 2.84
CA LYS A 524 -18.90 -62.87 2.57
C LYS A 524 -19.62 -63.85 3.49
N GLU A 525 -20.95 -63.78 3.54
CA GLU A 525 -21.77 -64.67 4.38
C GLU A 525 -21.38 -66.15 4.16
N GLY A 526 -20.97 -66.83 5.25
CA GLY A 526 -20.57 -68.24 5.24
C GLY A 526 -19.26 -68.58 4.52
N ASN A 527 -18.46 -67.60 4.05
CA ASN A 527 -17.26 -67.87 3.27
C ASN A 527 -16.12 -66.86 3.51
N LEU A 528 -14.94 -67.39 3.83
CA LEU A 528 -13.66 -66.67 3.86
C LEU A 528 -12.78 -67.19 2.73
N PHE A 529 -12.28 -66.28 1.89
CA PHE A 529 -11.37 -66.58 0.79
C PHE A 529 -10.06 -65.81 0.97
N ILE A 530 -8.93 -66.51 0.92
CA ILE A 530 -7.59 -65.93 1.00
C ILE A 530 -6.79 -66.48 -0.18
N GLN A 531 -6.20 -65.59 -0.97
CA GLN A 531 -5.41 -65.96 -2.14
C GLN A 531 -4.17 -65.09 -2.25
N VAL A 532 -3.04 -65.74 -2.56
CA VAL A 532 -1.80 -65.10 -3.01
C VAL A 532 -1.54 -65.59 -4.42
N LYS A 533 -1.31 -64.67 -5.35
CA LYS A 533 -1.04 -64.99 -6.74
C LYS A 533 0.03 -64.06 -7.28
N GLU A 534 1.10 -64.67 -7.76
CA GLU A 534 2.11 -64.02 -8.57
C GLU A 534 1.81 -64.33 -10.04
N SER A 535 1.59 -63.30 -10.83
CA SER A 535 1.53 -63.44 -12.29
C SER A 535 2.95 -63.26 -12.81
N GLN A 536 3.40 -64.02 -13.81
CA GLN A 536 4.64 -63.69 -14.52
C GLN A 536 4.51 -62.23 -14.96
N SER A 537 5.28 -61.33 -14.34
CA SER A 537 5.31 -59.95 -14.81
C SER A 537 5.71 -60.04 -16.27
N GLY A 538 4.91 -59.48 -17.18
CA GLY A 538 5.33 -59.31 -18.56
C GLY A 538 6.77 -58.80 -18.54
N ALA A 539 7.63 -59.42 -19.35
CA ALA A 539 9.05 -59.15 -19.43
C ALA A 539 9.32 -57.66 -19.18
N ALA A 540 10.33 -57.36 -18.34
CA ALA A 540 10.82 -55.99 -18.20
C ALA A 540 10.84 -55.36 -19.59
N PRO A 541 10.11 -54.26 -19.83
CA PRO A 541 9.92 -53.76 -21.19
C PRO A 541 11.30 -53.56 -21.78
N THR A 542 11.62 -54.30 -22.85
CA THR A 542 12.80 -53.99 -23.66
C THR A 542 12.59 -52.55 -24.10
N PRO A 543 13.45 -51.60 -23.68
CA PRO A 543 13.24 -50.19 -24.00
C PRO A 543 13.16 -50.08 -25.51
N THR A 544 11.98 -49.79 -26.06
CA THR A 544 11.83 -49.56 -27.51
C THR A 544 12.47 -48.23 -27.91
N TYR A 545 12.78 -47.40 -26.91
CA TYR A 545 13.61 -46.22 -26.99
C TYR A 545 14.71 -46.31 -25.96
N ASP A 546 15.96 -46.22 -26.42
CA ASP A 546 17.07 -45.89 -25.55
C ASP A 546 16.86 -44.45 -25.07
N VAL A 547 16.30 -44.32 -23.86
CA VAL A 547 16.12 -43.03 -23.18
C VAL A 547 17.38 -42.61 -22.44
N SER A 548 18.47 -43.39 -22.49
CA SER A 548 19.76 -43.00 -21.91
C SER A 548 20.25 -41.65 -22.43
N PRO A 549 20.10 -41.27 -23.72
CA PRO A 549 20.43 -39.94 -24.20
C PRO A 549 19.55 -38.84 -23.56
N GLN A 550 18.27 -39.10 -23.32
CA GLN A 550 17.34 -38.13 -22.71
C GLN A 550 17.53 -38.05 -21.19
N VAL A 551 17.90 -39.14 -20.54
CA VAL A 551 18.22 -39.21 -19.11
C VAL A 551 19.59 -38.61 -18.84
N GLU A 552 20.58 -38.81 -19.72
CA GLU A 552 21.89 -38.16 -19.63
C GLU A 552 21.80 -36.68 -20.04
N ALA A 553 20.93 -36.30 -20.98
CA ALA A 553 20.60 -34.89 -21.23
C ALA A 553 19.87 -34.26 -20.03
N ALA A 554 18.86 -34.93 -19.45
CA ALA A 554 18.15 -34.43 -18.26
C ALA A 554 19.04 -34.42 -17.01
N LYS A 555 19.96 -35.38 -16.84
CA LYS A 555 21.00 -35.33 -15.81
C LYS A 555 22.01 -34.23 -16.10
N GLY A 556 22.38 -34.00 -17.36
CA GLY A 556 23.25 -32.91 -17.78
C GLY A 556 22.61 -31.56 -17.50
N ASP A 557 21.33 -31.38 -17.83
CA ASP A 557 20.53 -30.19 -17.56
C ASP A 557 20.28 -30.02 -16.07
N LEU A 558 19.97 -31.09 -15.33
CA LEU A 558 19.83 -31.05 -13.88
C LEU A 558 21.18 -30.76 -13.21
N THR A 559 22.29 -31.33 -13.68
CA THR A 559 23.63 -31.08 -13.14
C THR A 559 24.12 -29.67 -13.49
N THR A 560 23.73 -29.14 -14.65
CA THR A 560 24.01 -27.77 -15.07
C THR A 560 23.11 -26.78 -14.36
N ALA A 561 21.84 -27.10 -14.12
CA ALA A 561 20.89 -26.28 -13.37
C ALA A 561 21.19 -26.32 -11.86
N VAL A 562 21.56 -27.48 -11.31
CA VAL A 562 22.01 -27.63 -9.92
C VAL A 562 23.40 -27.03 -9.76
N GLY A 563 24.32 -27.22 -10.71
CA GLY A 563 25.64 -26.58 -10.71
C GLY A 563 25.55 -25.06 -10.87
N GLY A 564 24.64 -24.59 -11.72
CA GLY A 564 24.30 -23.17 -11.90
C GLY A 564 23.61 -22.60 -10.67
N ALA A 565 22.62 -23.27 -10.10
CA ALA A 565 21.97 -22.86 -8.87
C ALA A 565 22.91 -22.92 -7.66
N ILE A 566 23.80 -23.91 -7.56
CA ILE A 566 24.86 -23.94 -6.54
C ILE A 566 25.87 -22.84 -6.80
N GLY A 567 26.21 -22.54 -8.05
CA GLY A 567 27.08 -21.44 -8.43
C GLY A 567 26.48 -20.07 -8.08
N GLU A 568 25.22 -19.84 -8.40
CA GLU A 568 24.45 -18.64 -8.07
C GLU A 568 24.21 -18.52 -6.57
N THR A 569 23.87 -19.63 -5.90
CA THR A 569 23.69 -19.65 -4.43
C THR A 569 25.02 -19.44 -3.73
N SER A 570 26.12 -20.00 -4.24
CA SER A 570 27.47 -19.79 -3.70
C SER A 570 27.95 -18.36 -3.95
N ALA A 571 27.70 -17.79 -5.14
CA ALA A 571 27.99 -16.40 -5.46
C ALA A 571 27.13 -15.43 -4.62
N ALA A 572 25.84 -15.73 -4.44
CA ALA A 572 24.93 -14.99 -3.58
C ALA A 572 25.34 -15.11 -2.12
N TYR A 573 25.76 -16.30 -1.67
CA TYR A 573 26.28 -16.53 -0.32
C TYR A 573 27.60 -15.81 -0.09
N GLN A 574 28.52 -15.81 -1.06
CA GLN A 574 29.77 -15.05 -1.00
C GLN A 574 29.52 -13.53 -1.02
N GLY A 575 28.57 -13.06 -1.83
CA GLY A 575 28.12 -11.67 -1.87
C GLY A 575 27.47 -11.25 -0.55
N ALA A 576 26.61 -12.09 0.02
CA ALA A 576 25.98 -11.91 1.32
C ALA A 576 27.02 -11.92 2.44
N MET A 577 27.97 -12.86 2.44
CA MET A 577 29.07 -12.92 3.41
C MET A 577 30.01 -11.72 3.30
N THR A 578 30.24 -11.21 2.09
CA THR A 578 31.02 -9.99 1.88
C THR A 578 30.27 -8.77 2.40
N SER A 579 28.97 -8.68 2.14
CA SER A 579 28.09 -7.64 2.68
C SER A 579 27.99 -7.70 4.21
N VAL A 580 27.85 -8.89 4.78
CA VAL A 580 27.83 -9.12 6.23
C VAL A 580 29.18 -8.75 6.84
N ARG A 581 30.31 -9.15 6.24
CA ARG A 581 31.64 -8.71 6.68
C ARG A 581 31.81 -7.19 6.59
N ALA A 582 31.30 -6.55 5.54
CA ALA A 582 31.35 -5.10 5.39
C ALA A 582 30.50 -4.40 6.47
N LYS A 583 29.28 -4.87 6.72
CA LYS A 583 28.40 -4.39 7.79
C LYS A 583 29.00 -4.61 9.17
N MET A 584 29.59 -5.78 9.42
CA MET A 584 30.26 -6.10 10.67
C MET A 584 31.51 -5.22 10.89
N LYS A 585 32.27 -4.92 9.83
CA LYS A 585 33.40 -3.98 9.88
C LYS A 585 32.93 -2.54 10.12
N SER A 586 31.82 -2.12 9.52
CA SER A 586 31.19 -0.81 9.79
C SER A 586 30.71 -0.73 11.24
N ALA A 587 29.97 -1.72 11.70
CA ALA A 587 29.48 -1.79 13.08
C ALA A 587 30.63 -1.82 14.09
N GLN A 588 31.72 -2.53 13.79
CA GLN A 588 32.93 -2.51 14.62
C GLN A 588 33.60 -1.13 14.63
N ALA A 589 33.62 -0.43 13.50
CA ALA A 589 34.15 0.94 13.42
C ALA A 589 33.27 1.94 14.19
N GLU A 590 31.95 1.85 14.04
CA GLU A 590 30.97 2.65 14.77
C GLU A 590 31.03 2.39 16.27
N ALA A 591 31.10 1.12 16.70
CA ALA A 591 31.26 0.76 18.09
C ALA A 591 32.59 1.29 18.67
N LYS A 592 33.68 1.22 17.90
CA LYS A 592 34.98 1.77 18.30
C LYS A 592 34.95 3.31 18.38
N ALA A 593 34.26 3.97 17.46
CA ALA A 593 34.06 5.41 17.47
C ALA A 593 33.22 5.83 18.68
N ALA A 594 32.11 5.14 18.95
CA ALA A 594 31.25 5.36 20.11
C ALA A 594 32.01 5.14 21.43
N LEU A 595 32.82 4.08 21.54
CA LEU A 595 33.66 3.82 22.71
C LEU A 595 34.71 4.93 22.91
N THR A 596 35.29 5.43 21.82
CA THR A 596 36.26 6.54 21.86
C THR A 596 35.59 7.86 22.27
N GLY A 597 34.38 8.12 21.75
CA GLY A 597 33.54 9.25 22.14
C GLY A 597 33.18 9.20 23.62
N ALA A 598 32.67 8.07 24.10
CA ALA A 598 32.35 7.85 25.50
C ALA A 598 33.59 8.01 26.40
N ARG A 599 34.75 7.49 25.99
CA ARG A 599 36.01 7.67 26.73
C ARG A 599 36.42 9.14 26.81
N THR A 600 36.20 9.90 25.75
CA THR A 600 36.50 11.35 25.70
C THR A 600 35.55 12.11 26.62
N GLU A 601 34.26 11.81 26.59
CA GLU A 601 33.26 12.43 27.45
C GLU A 601 33.52 12.14 28.94
N VAL A 602 33.82 10.88 29.28
CA VAL A 602 34.20 10.50 30.65
C VAL A 602 35.50 11.21 31.06
N GLY A 603 36.49 11.30 30.17
CA GLY A 603 37.71 12.07 30.41
C GLY A 603 37.44 13.55 30.70
N ALA A 604 36.55 14.18 29.93
CA ALA A 604 36.13 15.56 30.15
C ALA A 604 35.43 15.74 31.50
N LYS A 605 34.48 14.86 31.86
CA LYS A 605 33.81 14.90 33.17
C LYS A 605 34.76 14.68 34.34
N VAL A 606 35.77 13.80 34.19
CA VAL A 606 36.82 13.61 35.20
C VAL A 606 37.69 14.85 35.36
N ALA A 607 38.05 15.52 34.25
CA ALA A 607 38.82 16.77 34.30
C ALA A 607 38.02 17.90 34.95
N GLU A 608 36.73 18.02 34.64
CA GLU A 608 35.81 18.98 35.26
C GLU A 608 35.68 18.71 36.77
N ALA A 609 35.45 17.46 37.17
CA ALA A 609 35.40 17.07 38.58
C ALA A 609 36.69 17.38 39.33
N LYS A 610 37.85 17.14 38.69
CA LYS A 610 39.17 17.46 39.28
C LYS A 610 39.36 18.97 39.45
N SER A 611 38.96 19.77 38.46
CA SER A 611 38.99 21.23 38.54
C SER A 611 38.06 21.74 39.65
N GLY A 612 36.84 21.20 39.73
CA GLY A 612 35.90 21.50 40.81
C GLY A 612 36.44 21.16 42.19
N LEU A 613 37.10 20.01 42.34
CA LEU A 613 37.75 19.60 43.59
C LEU A 613 38.90 20.54 43.96
N GLN A 614 39.75 20.91 43.00
CA GLN A 614 40.84 21.87 43.23
C GLN A 614 40.29 23.23 43.66
N GLY A 615 39.23 23.72 43.01
CA GLY A 615 38.56 24.96 43.40
C GLY A 615 37.92 24.89 44.79
N ALA A 616 37.37 23.74 45.19
CA ALA A 616 36.87 23.51 46.54
C ALA A 616 38.01 23.52 47.58
N THR A 617 39.13 22.84 47.30
CA THR A 617 40.31 22.84 48.16
C THR A 617 40.91 24.23 48.33
N SER A 618 41.00 25.02 47.26
CA SER A 618 41.49 26.42 47.34
C SER A 618 40.59 27.30 48.21
N ARG A 619 39.25 27.16 48.08
CA ARG A 619 38.29 27.86 48.93
C ARG A 619 38.39 27.45 50.39
N LEU A 620 38.60 26.15 50.66
CA LEU A 620 38.82 25.65 52.01
C LEU A 620 40.10 26.26 52.63
N SER A 621 41.20 26.28 51.87
CA SER A 621 42.46 26.89 52.31
C SER A 621 42.32 28.39 52.57
N GLN A 622 41.57 29.12 51.74
CA GLN A 622 41.25 30.53 51.99
C GLN A 622 40.43 30.71 53.27
N GLY A 623 39.36 29.93 53.46
CA GLY A 623 38.54 30.00 54.67
C GLY A 623 39.33 29.68 55.95
N VAL A 624 40.29 28.75 55.90
CA VAL A 624 41.18 28.45 57.02
C VAL A 624 42.12 29.64 57.31
N SER A 625 42.63 30.32 56.28
CA SER A 625 43.44 31.53 56.44
C SER A 625 42.64 32.70 57.02
N GLU A 626 41.40 32.89 56.56
CA GLU A 626 40.48 33.91 57.08
C GLU A 626 40.14 33.63 58.55
N LEU A 627 39.84 32.38 58.91
CA LEU A 627 39.64 31.98 60.31
C LEU A 627 40.89 32.21 61.16
N GLY A 628 42.08 31.90 60.64
CA GLY A 628 43.35 32.19 61.31
C GLY A 628 43.56 33.68 61.57
N SER A 629 43.29 34.53 60.57
CA SER A 629 43.41 35.98 60.72
C SER A 629 42.35 36.57 61.66
N ALA A 630 41.11 36.06 61.62
CA ALA A 630 40.06 36.43 62.55
C ALA A 630 40.40 36.00 63.99
N ALA A 631 41.00 34.82 64.18
CA ALA A 631 41.45 34.35 65.48
C ALA A 631 42.58 35.22 66.05
N GLU A 632 43.56 35.63 65.23
CA GLU A 632 44.61 36.57 65.64
C GLU A 632 44.05 37.96 65.95
N GLN A 633 43.08 38.46 65.17
CA GLN A 633 42.39 39.71 65.48
C GLN A 633 41.59 39.63 66.79
N ALA A 634 40.89 38.52 67.03
CA ALA A 634 40.17 38.28 68.28
C ALA A 634 41.11 38.19 69.47
N LYS A 635 42.28 37.54 69.30
CA LYS A 635 43.34 37.48 70.31
C LYS A 635 43.92 38.86 70.62
N ALA A 636 44.20 39.66 69.59
CA ALA A 636 44.66 41.04 69.75
C ALA A 636 43.60 41.96 70.40
N ALA A 637 42.31 41.75 70.13
CA ALA A 637 41.22 42.47 70.78
C ALA A 637 41.07 42.08 72.26
N LEU A 638 41.27 40.80 72.60
CA LEU A 638 41.31 40.30 73.97
C LEU A 638 42.51 40.83 74.76
N GLU A 639 43.68 40.97 74.14
CA GLU A 639 44.84 41.59 74.79
C GLU A 639 44.65 43.08 75.07
N LYS A 640 43.82 43.80 74.30
CA LYS A 640 43.45 45.20 74.58
C LYS A 640 42.42 45.38 75.69
N LEU A 641 41.80 44.28 76.16
CA LEU A 641 40.85 44.27 77.27
C LEU A 641 41.50 43.85 78.61
N ARG A 642 42.80 43.55 78.60
CA ARG A 642 43.67 43.46 79.78
C ARG A 642 44.43 44.77 79.95
#